data_AF-A0A7V4AX83-F1
#
_entry.id   AF-A0A7V4AX83-F1
#
_cell.length_a   1.000
_cell.length_b   1.000
_cell.length_c   1.000
_cell.angle_alpha   90.00
_cell.angle_beta   90.00
_cell.angle_gamma   90.00
#
_symmetry.space_group_name_H-M   'P 1'
#
loop_
_entity.id
_entity.type
_entity.pdbx_description
1 polymer ?
#
loop_
_entity_poly.entity_id
_entity_poly.type
_entity_poly.pdbx_seq_one_letter_code
_entity_poly.pdbx_strand_id
1 'polypeptide(L)'
;DLGEDPSKGHTVPFDAGSKKYLDTLFKHTHMDKEAAGVDFWWLDWQQYPYTRSVPGLTNLRILNHYYYTHTGRAGLRGQSFSRYAGFGDHRYPVHFSGDSSTEFAMLQFMVPFTSLAGNAGVFYWSHDIGGHMGRRIPESYVRWTQFGATTAALRSHSTRNPELDRRPWKYQSWAENAMRAAFHLRSELFPYIYSTARQCFRDSMPMNRAMYMAHPEDARSYVNPQQYYFGDALLAAPIVSEGKGPERVGAQVVWFPEGRWVNWFTGERFEGGDEALVAGTIDEFPLYARAGVPIPMQPYRERMATAPLDELVVRVFPAADGATGEFTLYEDDGVTTRYLQGEYAETALKAWRKGDEIRVSVGPAAGSFQGQPLKRAVIVELPFTQKALSAAVKTMLPGGGGDFETAAAIEYDEQAMMNRIRIPAMDIRNGHEILAVAADTDPGLLKRKAAERRLKGLLGEKAAAPGNIKNEAVSYSNEYPSGPFLDTLLAIAGAGVFEKNDSLYYYKSFPRAYFYAAPGLFDNDKFTLKVVELYGNTRKALASKDYIANRPARYDAQDFKLPPAPPEFGMRLQNIIQADFTVNGKPFSVSGVMSAHNHWLDRWTVVGPFDYGRGELPDSKFGPELDGVDFDAVHKTGSAENATGVAWRKARAGADGVVDLQEHYYNLHRDNAIAYAVTYIVSREEQDATFRLNSDDASEMWVNGEKVLSRSGWRGMETATDIVKAHLKKGPNEILLKVSQHNFKWQFRVAVVGDYPMKQAYRVKGD
;
A
#
# COMPACT_ATOMS: atom_id res chain seq x y z
N ASP A 1 32.92 -24.85 23.72
CA ASP A 1 31.58 -24.78 24.36
C ASP A 1 30.63 -25.89 23.92
N LEU A 2 30.49 -26.20 22.62
CA LEU A 2 29.55 -27.22 22.15
C LEU A 2 30.03 -28.67 22.26
N GLY A 3 31.33 -28.90 22.47
CA GLY A 3 31.93 -30.24 22.54
C GLY A 3 32.47 -30.74 21.19
N GLU A 4 32.49 -29.86 20.19
CA GLU A 4 33.04 -30.13 18.86
C GLU A 4 34.51 -29.73 18.75
N ASP A 5 35.26 -30.44 17.93
CA ASP A 5 36.68 -30.19 17.63
C ASP A 5 36.83 -29.33 16.37
N PRO A 6 37.22 -28.04 16.50
CA PRO A 6 37.31 -27.13 15.36
C PRO A 6 38.35 -27.57 14.31
N SER A 7 39.36 -28.36 14.69
CA SER A 7 40.41 -28.82 13.78
C SER A 7 39.88 -29.78 12.71
N LYS A 8 38.73 -30.42 12.97
CA LYS A 8 38.06 -31.32 12.03
C LYS A 8 37.25 -30.61 10.96
N GLY A 9 37.07 -29.29 11.06
CA GLY A 9 36.31 -28.50 10.08
C GLY A 9 34.82 -28.87 9.96
N HIS A 10 34.27 -29.58 10.95
CA HIS A 10 32.86 -29.95 10.94
C HIS A 10 31.97 -28.74 11.21
N THR A 11 30.97 -28.52 10.36
CA THR A 11 29.93 -27.53 10.61
C THR A 11 29.01 -28.03 11.72
N VAL A 12 28.94 -27.29 12.83
CA VAL A 12 27.99 -27.60 13.90
C VAL A 12 26.57 -27.34 13.40
N PRO A 13 25.65 -28.32 13.44
CA PRO A 13 24.29 -28.10 12.99
C PRO A 13 23.58 -27.06 13.86
N PHE A 14 22.97 -26.06 13.23
CA PHE A 14 22.21 -25.04 13.94
C PHE A 14 20.98 -25.64 14.62
N ASP A 15 20.75 -25.24 15.87
CA ASP A 15 19.58 -25.68 16.65
C ASP A 15 19.11 -24.62 17.65
N ALA A 16 18.09 -23.85 17.27
CA ALA A 16 17.49 -22.85 18.15
C ALA A 16 16.65 -23.45 19.30
N GLY A 17 16.40 -24.76 19.30
CA GLY A 17 15.80 -25.46 20.44
C GLY A 17 16.79 -25.74 21.58
N SER A 18 18.10 -25.68 21.27
CA SER A 18 19.16 -25.98 22.24
C SER A 18 19.65 -24.70 22.93
N LYS A 19 19.37 -24.59 24.24
CA LYS A 19 19.90 -23.50 25.08
C LYS A 19 21.42 -23.40 24.99
N LYS A 20 22.12 -24.55 25.05
CA LYS A 20 23.59 -24.61 24.97
C LYS A 20 24.11 -24.05 23.64
N TYR A 21 23.40 -24.33 22.55
CA TYR A 21 23.73 -23.79 21.22
C TYR A 21 23.61 -22.26 21.20
N LEU A 22 22.47 -21.73 21.65
CA LEU A 22 22.21 -20.29 21.62
C LEU A 22 23.08 -19.50 22.58
N ASP A 23 23.34 -20.00 23.79
CA ASP A 23 24.30 -19.37 24.72
C ASP A 23 25.68 -19.24 24.06
N THR A 24 26.12 -20.29 23.36
CA THR A 24 27.40 -20.29 22.63
C THR A 24 27.37 -19.30 21.46
N LEU A 25 26.27 -19.29 20.69
CA LEU A 25 26.10 -18.38 19.55
C LEU A 25 26.13 -16.91 19.98
N PHE A 26 25.43 -16.54 21.05
CA PHE A 26 25.47 -15.17 21.55
C PHE A 26 26.86 -14.80 22.06
N LYS A 27 27.47 -15.66 22.88
CA LYS A 27 28.80 -15.41 23.45
C LYS A 27 29.87 -15.19 22.39
N HIS A 28 29.99 -16.08 21.41
CA HIS A 28 31.14 -16.08 20.48
C HIS A 28 30.87 -15.34 19.17
N THR A 29 29.61 -15.06 18.82
CA THR A 29 29.29 -14.41 17.53
C THR A 29 28.65 -13.03 17.70
N HIS A 30 27.90 -12.80 18.78
CA HIS A 30 27.12 -11.57 18.96
C HIS A 30 27.82 -10.59 19.91
N MET A 31 28.23 -11.03 21.10
CA MET A 31 28.69 -10.13 22.16
C MET A 31 29.90 -9.28 21.74
N ASP A 32 30.85 -9.83 20.99
CA ASP A 32 31.99 -9.04 20.47
C ASP A 32 31.55 -7.95 19.48
N LYS A 33 30.51 -8.22 18.67
CA LYS A 33 29.95 -7.26 17.71
C LYS A 33 29.12 -6.19 18.40
N GLU A 34 28.38 -6.59 19.43
CA GLU A 34 27.63 -5.67 20.29
C GLU A 34 28.59 -4.76 21.08
N ALA A 35 29.70 -5.30 21.61
CA ALA A 35 30.76 -4.51 22.23
C ALA A 35 31.43 -3.53 21.25
N ALA A 36 31.44 -3.85 19.95
CA ALA A 36 31.90 -2.97 18.89
C ALA A 36 30.86 -1.92 18.45
N GLY A 37 29.63 -1.94 18.99
CA GLY A 37 28.58 -0.95 18.72
C GLY A 37 27.42 -1.43 17.83
N VAL A 38 27.23 -2.74 17.64
CA VAL A 38 25.99 -3.25 17.02
C VAL A 38 24.84 -3.14 18.02
N ASP A 39 23.85 -2.30 17.70
CA ASP A 39 22.72 -2.00 18.61
C ASP A 39 21.46 -2.85 18.36
N PHE A 40 21.33 -3.49 17.19
CA PHE A 40 20.18 -4.36 16.87
C PHE A 40 20.52 -5.44 15.85
N TRP A 41 19.66 -6.46 15.76
CA TRP A 41 19.84 -7.64 14.90
C TRP A 41 18.68 -7.84 13.92
N TRP A 42 18.99 -8.16 12.67
CA TRP A 42 18.02 -8.60 11.66
C TRP A 42 18.00 -10.13 11.54
N LEU A 43 16.86 -10.72 11.85
CA LEU A 43 16.54 -12.14 11.76
C LEU A 43 15.72 -12.44 10.49
N ASP A 44 16.39 -12.90 9.44
CA ASP A 44 15.72 -13.18 8.16
C ASP A 44 15.20 -14.63 8.06
N TRP A 45 15.82 -15.57 8.80
CA TRP A 45 15.62 -17.03 8.81
C TRP A 45 14.50 -17.61 7.92
N GLN A 46 14.89 -18.37 6.88
CA GLN A 46 13.97 -19.01 5.91
C GLN A 46 14.27 -20.47 5.62
N GLN A 47 15.28 -21.08 6.26
CA GLN A 47 15.87 -22.33 5.79
C GLN A 47 15.01 -23.56 6.12
N TYR A 48 14.63 -23.72 7.39
CA TYR A 48 13.75 -24.80 7.82
C TYR A 48 12.83 -24.33 8.97
N PRO A 49 11.56 -24.76 8.98
CA PRO A 49 10.55 -24.19 9.86
C PRO A 49 10.76 -24.55 11.33
N TYR A 50 11.23 -25.75 11.64
CA TYR A 50 11.26 -26.29 13.00
C TYR A 50 12.67 -26.44 13.57
N THR A 51 12.80 -26.29 14.89
CA THR A 51 14.07 -26.55 15.61
C THR A 51 14.45 -28.04 15.53
N ARG A 52 15.73 -28.36 15.74
CA ARG A 52 16.19 -29.75 15.66
C ARG A 52 15.89 -30.53 16.93
N SER A 53 16.06 -29.92 18.10
CA SER A 53 15.93 -30.61 19.39
C SER A 53 14.53 -30.59 19.99
N VAL A 54 13.65 -29.67 19.58
CA VAL A 54 12.31 -29.53 20.15
C VAL A 54 11.25 -29.70 19.05
N PRO A 55 10.60 -30.88 18.98
CA PRO A 55 9.55 -31.13 17.99
C PRO A 55 8.41 -30.11 18.06
N GLY A 56 7.99 -29.60 16.90
CA GLY A 56 6.88 -28.64 16.77
C GLY A 56 7.22 -27.18 17.12
N LEU A 57 8.39 -26.89 17.69
CA LEU A 57 8.84 -25.52 17.93
C LEU A 57 9.42 -24.92 16.65
N THR A 58 8.95 -23.73 16.26
CA THR A 58 9.45 -23.05 15.05
C THR A 58 10.72 -22.25 15.33
N ASN A 59 11.69 -22.28 14.41
CA ASN A 59 12.96 -21.54 14.54
C ASN A 59 12.71 -20.03 14.66
N LEU A 60 11.94 -19.44 13.75
CA LEU A 60 11.75 -18.00 13.70
C LEU A 60 11.10 -17.46 14.98
N ARG A 61 10.08 -18.14 15.50
CA ARG A 61 9.37 -17.71 16.72
C ARG A 61 10.29 -17.74 17.94
N ILE A 62 11.08 -18.81 18.10
CA ILE A 62 11.96 -18.93 19.25
C ILE A 62 13.17 -17.99 19.12
N LEU A 63 13.66 -17.73 17.91
CA LEU A 63 14.70 -16.73 17.66
C LEU A 63 14.23 -15.33 18.01
N ASN A 64 13.01 -14.94 17.61
CA ASN A 64 12.44 -13.64 17.96
C ASN A 64 12.39 -13.45 19.49
N HIS A 65 11.94 -14.47 20.22
CA HIS A 65 11.93 -14.46 21.68
C HIS A 65 13.34 -14.27 22.28
N TYR A 66 14.31 -15.07 21.83
CA TYR A 66 15.65 -15.04 22.40
C TYR A 66 16.41 -13.76 22.07
N TYR A 67 16.34 -13.27 20.83
CA TYR A 67 17.00 -12.02 20.46
C TYR A 67 16.36 -10.82 21.16
N TYR A 68 15.02 -10.75 21.25
CA TYR A 68 14.34 -9.69 22.00
C TYR A 68 14.78 -9.68 23.47
N THR A 69 14.82 -10.85 24.11
CA THR A 69 15.26 -10.97 25.51
C THR A 69 16.75 -10.65 25.68
N HIS A 70 17.59 -11.12 24.75
CA HIS A 70 19.03 -10.88 24.76
C HIS A 70 19.35 -9.40 24.58
N THR A 71 18.73 -8.70 23.63
CA THR A 71 18.98 -7.26 23.41
C THR A 71 18.36 -6.39 24.49
N GLY A 72 17.29 -6.85 25.14
CA GLY A 72 16.68 -6.20 26.30
C GLY A 72 17.43 -6.38 27.62
N ARG A 73 18.54 -7.14 27.63
CA ARG A 73 19.41 -7.26 28.80
C ARG A 73 19.94 -5.89 29.23
N ALA A 74 20.34 -5.75 30.49
CA ALA A 74 20.77 -4.48 31.09
C ALA A 74 19.67 -3.40 31.17
N GLY A 75 18.38 -3.79 31.13
CA GLY A 75 17.25 -2.86 31.30
C GLY A 75 16.89 -2.06 30.05
N LEU A 76 17.50 -2.40 28.91
CA LEU A 76 17.18 -1.83 27.60
C LEU A 76 15.85 -2.38 27.07
N ARG A 77 15.27 -1.68 26.09
CA ARG A 77 14.15 -2.23 25.32
C ARG A 77 14.64 -3.40 24.47
N GLY A 78 13.95 -4.53 24.55
CA GLY A 78 14.19 -5.63 23.62
C GLY A 78 13.95 -5.18 22.18
N GLN A 79 14.89 -5.48 21.30
CA GLN A 79 14.86 -5.10 19.89
C GLN A 79 15.34 -6.23 19.00
N SER A 80 14.56 -6.52 17.97
CA SER A 80 14.95 -7.35 16.83
C SER A 80 14.21 -6.85 15.59
N PHE A 81 14.74 -7.11 14.40
CA PHE A 81 14.03 -6.89 13.15
C PHE A 81 13.83 -8.24 12.47
N SER A 82 12.59 -8.69 12.27
CA SER A 82 12.34 -10.09 11.89
C SER A 82 11.18 -10.28 10.92
N ARG A 83 11.14 -11.42 10.24
CA ARG A 83 9.92 -11.86 9.56
C ARG A 83 8.84 -12.22 10.59
N TYR A 84 7.57 -12.20 10.18
CA TYR A 84 6.46 -12.55 11.06
C TYR A 84 6.39 -14.05 11.33
N ALA A 85 6.49 -14.45 12.61
CA ALA A 85 6.46 -15.86 13.00
C ALA A 85 5.05 -16.41 13.35
N GLY A 86 3.99 -15.64 13.08
CA GLY A 86 2.60 -16.02 13.36
C GLY A 86 2.05 -15.44 14.66
N PHE A 87 0.85 -15.86 15.06
CA PHE A 87 0.11 -15.24 16.17
C PHE A 87 0.89 -15.24 17.50
N GLY A 88 0.82 -14.12 18.19
CA GLY A 88 1.54 -13.87 19.44
C GLY A 88 3.00 -13.46 19.27
N ASP A 89 3.50 -13.32 18.04
CA ASP A 89 4.86 -12.85 17.75
C ASP A 89 4.99 -11.30 17.82
N HIS A 90 3.87 -10.57 17.84
CA HIS A 90 3.84 -9.12 18.04
C HIS A 90 4.51 -8.64 19.35
N ARG A 91 4.76 -9.56 20.29
CA ARG A 91 5.53 -9.32 21.52
C ARG A 91 7.00 -8.99 21.25
N TYR A 92 7.50 -9.30 20.05
CA TYR A 92 8.89 -9.15 19.65
C TYR A 92 9.01 -8.28 18.38
N PRO A 93 8.52 -7.02 18.39
CA PRO A 93 8.65 -6.12 17.24
C PRO A 93 10.13 -5.81 16.97
N VAL A 94 10.51 -5.39 15.76
CA VAL A 94 9.72 -4.97 14.59
C VAL A 94 9.65 -6.07 13.52
N HIS A 95 8.53 -6.17 12.80
CA HIS A 95 8.34 -7.17 11.74
C HIS A 95 8.44 -6.58 10.33
N PHE A 96 8.76 -7.41 9.32
CA PHE A 96 8.68 -7.00 7.91
C PHE A 96 8.03 -8.00 6.96
N SER A 97 7.57 -7.46 5.82
CA SER A 97 6.79 -8.18 4.80
C SER A 97 7.56 -9.19 3.95
N GLY A 98 8.88 -9.30 4.09
CA GLY A 98 9.72 -10.07 3.18
C GLY A 98 9.96 -9.37 1.84
N ASP A 99 10.37 -10.17 0.85
CA ASP A 99 11.00 -9.72 -0.39
C ASP A 99 9.95 -9.29 -1.44
N SER A 100 9.60 -8.00 -1.43
CA SER A 100 8.59 -7.42 -2.32
C SER A 100 9.13 -7.13 -3.73
N SER A 101 8.25 -7.08 -4.74
CA SER A 101 8.62 -6.56 -6.07
C SER A 101 8.56 -5.02 -6.11
N THR A 102 9.24 -4.39 -7.08
CA THR A 102 9.30 -2.93 -7.22
C THR A 102 8.08 -2.27 -7.88
N GLU A 103 7.17 -3.06 -8.46
CA GLU A 103 6.05 -2.57 -9.28
C GLU A 103 4.94 -1.92 -8.45
N PHE A 104 4.18 -1.02 -9.09
CA PHE A 104 3.05 -0.33 -8.46
C PHE A 104 2.00 -1.29 -7.87
N ALA A 105 1.75 -2.43 -8.51
CA ALA A 105 0.82 -3.45 -7.99
C ALA A 105 1.25 -4.00 -6.62
N MET A 106 2.55 -4.01 -6.32
CA MET A 106 3.04 -4.41 -5.00
C MET A 106 2.86 -3.29 -3.99
N LEU A 107 3.19 -2.03 -4.35
CA LEU A 107 2.87 -0.87 -3.51
C LEU A 107 1.37 -0.80 -3.19
N GLN A 108 0.54 -1.06 -4.19
CA GLN A 108 -0.91 -1.16 -4.12
C GLN A 108 -1.37 -2.17 -3.06
N PHE A 109 -0.72 -3.33 -2.99
CA PHE A 109 -0.96 -4.37 -1.99
C PHE A 109 -0.46 -3.99 -0.59
N MET A 110 0.68 -3.31 -0.51
CA MET A 110 1.35 -3.02 0.76
C MET A 110 0.56 -2.05 1.64
N VAL A 111 -0.20 -1.11 1.06
CA VAL A 111 -1.03 -0.16 1.81
C VAL A 111 -2.07 -0.86 2.70
N PRO A 112 -3.03 -1.63 2.16
CA PRO A 112 -3.99 -2.36 2.99
C PRO A 112 -3.33 -3.46 3.82
N PHE A 113 -2.26 -4.11 3.33
CA PHE A 113 -1.56 -5.13 4.11
C PHE A 113 -1.03 -4.58 5.44
N THR A 114 -0.51 -3.35 5.41
CA THR A 114 0.07 -2.69 6.59
C THR A 114 -0.98 -2.35 7.64
N SER A 115 -2.12 -1.80 7.23
CA SER A 115 -3.19 -1.47 8.18
C SER A 115 -3.86 -2.74 8.72
N LEU A 116 -3.98 -3.80 7.92
CA LEU A 116 -4.51 -5.10 8.34
C LEU A 116 -3.58 -5.85 9.29
N ALA A 117 -2.26 -5.65 9.23
CA ALA A 117 -1.31 -6.25 10.17
C ALA A 117 -1.64 -5.91 11.64
N GLY A 118 -2.23 -4.74 11.87
CA GLY A 118 -2.75 -4.33 13.18
C GLY A 118 -3.78 -5.30 13.78
N ASN A 119 -4.60 -5.97 12.97
CA ASN A 119 -5.56 -6.97 13.46
C ASN A 119 -4.90 -8.19 14.10
N ALA A 120 -3.66 -8.50 13.71
CA ALA A 120 -2.87 -9.58 14.30
C ALA A 120 -2.01 -9.11 15.50
N GLY A 121 -2.22 -7.88 15.97
CA GLY A 121 -1.41 -7.23 17.00
C GLY A 121 -0.09 -6.68 16.47
N VAL A 122 0.19 -6.78 15.17
CA VAL A 122 1.50 -6.41 14.62
C VAL A 122 1.53 -4.92 14.28
N PHE A 123 1.76 -4.09 15.30
CA PHE A 123 1.67 -2.63 15.19
C PHE A 123 2.89 -1.98 14.55
N TYR A 124 4.05 -2.66 14.57
CA TYR A 124 5.30 -2.18 14.00
C TYR A 124 5.67 -3.00 12.77
N TRP A 125 5.03 -2.67 11.64
CA TRP A 125 5.24 -3.35 10.38
C TRP A 125 6.12 -2.52 9.43
N SER A 126 7.12 -3.16 8.84
CA SER A 126 8.06 -2.59 7.87
C SER A 126 7.94 -3.28 6.51
N HIS A 127 8.40 -2.58 5.47
CA HIS A 127 8.59 -3.14 4.14
C HIS A 127 10.02 -2.92 3.67
N ASP A 128 10.36 -3.54 2.54
CA ASP A 128 11.43 -3.04 1.67
C ASP A 128 10.86 -1.88 0.84
N ILE A 129 10.99 -0.64 1.33
CA ILE A 129 10.44 0.53 0.63
C ILE A 129 11.10 0.65 -0.75
N GLY A 130 10.26 0.68 -1.80
CA GLY A 130 10.68 0.67 -3.20
C GLY A 130 10.82 -0.73 -3.82
N GLY A 131 10.62 -1.80 -3.05
CA GLY A 131 10.69 -3.20 -3.48
C GLY A 131 12.05 -3.85 -3.22
N HIS A 132 12.05 -5.13 -2.85
CA HIS A 132 13.27 -5.96 -2.74
C HIS A 132 13.92 -6.26 -4.09
N MET A 133 13.10 -6.67 -5.07
CA MET A 133 13.54 -7.20 -6.38
C MET A 133 12.72 -6.64 -7.54
N GLY A 134 13.28 -6.70 -8.75
CA GLY A 134 12.65 -6.25 -9.99
C GLY A 134 13.44 -5.14 -10.67
N ARG A 135 12.78 -4.37 -11.53
CA ARG A 135 13.39 -3.23 -12.22
C ARG A 135 13.33 -1.96 -11.37
N ARG A 136 14.23 -1.02 -11.62
CA ARG A 136 14.16 0.31 -10.98
C ARG A 136 12.97 1.11 -11.52
N ILE A 137 12.07 1.51 -10.61
CA ILE A 137 10.95 2.41 -10.92
C ILE A 137 11.03 3.60 -9.96
N PRO A 138 11.67 4.72 -10.37
CA PRO A 138 11.88 5.87 -9.51
C PRO A 138 10.59 6.39 -8.86
N GLU A 139 9.50 6.48 -9.62
CA GLU A 139 8.24 7.01 -9.12
C GLU A 139 7.61 6.10 -8.05
N SER A 140 7.57 4.79 -8.30
CA SER A 140 7.13 3.81 -7.31
C SER A 140 7.94 3.96 -6.00
N TYR A 141 9.26 4.13 -6.09
CA TYR A 141 10.09 4.34 -4.90
C TYR A 141 9.76 5.63 -4.13
N VAL A 142 9.52 6.74 -4.84
CA VAL A 142 9.07 7.99 -4.21
C VAL A 142 7.73 7.81 -3.52
N ARG A 143 6.73 7.27 -4.23
CA ARG A 143 5.38 7.03 -3.69
C ARG A 143 5.39 6.09 -2.49
N TRP A 144 6.26 5.08 -2.52
CA TRP A 144 6.46 4.16 -1.38
C TRP A 144 7.17 4.84 -0.21
N THR A 145 8.09 5.77 -0.47
CA THR A 145 8.75 6.56 0.59
C THR A 145 7.75 7.50 1.26
N GLN A 146 6.87 8.14 0.49
CA GLN A 146 5.76 8.95 1.01
C GLN A 146 4.81 8.12 1.88
N PHE A 147 4.44 6.93 1.41
CA PHE A 147 3.69 5.96 2.21
C PHE A 147 4.44 5.65 3.53
N GLY A 148 5.70 5.21 3.46
CA GLY A 148 6.51 4.86 4.62
C GLY A 148 6.76 5.99 5.62
N ALA A 149 6.68 7.26 5.20
CA ALA A 149 6.72 8.41 6.11
C ALA A 149 5.57 8.40 7.12
N THR A 150 4.44 7.80 6.75
CA THR A 150 3.22 7.67 7.57
C THR A 150 2.93 6.23 7.98
N THR A 151 3.96 5.41 8.16
CA THR A 151 3.85 4.08 8.77
C THR A 151 4.73 3.93 10.01
N ALA A 152 4.61 2.81 10.71
CA ALA A 152 5.47 2.50 11.85
C ALA A 152 6.97 2.51 11.50
N ALA A 153 7.36 2.11 10.29
CA ALA A 153 8.75 2.01 9.87
C ALA A 153 9.00 2.55 8.46
N LEU A 154 9.90 3.53 8.34
CA LEU A 154 10.45 3.99 7.07
C LEU A 154 11.84 3.36 6.88
N ARG A 155 11.89 2.19 6.25
CA ARG A 155 13.14 1.48 5.92
C ARG A 155 13.24 1.20 4.44
N SER A 156 14.29 1.73 3.83
CA SER A 156 14.62 1.45 2.43
C SER A 156 15.61 0.29 2.33
N HIS A 157 15.31 -0.69 1.49
CA HIS A 157 16.12 -1.90 1.33
C HIS A 157 15.84 -2.59 -0.01
N SER A 158 16.83 -3.34 -0.51
CA SER A 158 16.69 -4.20 -1.68
C SER A 158 17.77 -5.26 -1.72
N THR A 159 17.61 -6.22 -2.63
CA THR A 159 18.68 -7.15 -2.99
C THR A 159 19.94 -6.40 -3.44
N ARG A 160 21.10 -7.03 -3.29
CA ARG A 160 22.41 -6.45 -3.65
C ARG A 160 22.56 -6.40 -5.19
N ASN A 161 21.97 -5.38 -5.79
CA ASN A 161 22.03 -5.10 -7.22
C ASN A 161 22.30 -3.60 -7.45
N PRO A 162 23.34 -3.21 -8.22
CA PRO A 162 23.63 -1.81 -8.54
C PRO A 162 22.43 -1.04 -9.11
N GLU A 163 21.58 -1.69 -9.92
CA GLU A 163 20.38 -1.06 -10.51
C GLU A 163 19.29 -0.77 -9.47
N LEU A 164 19.33 -1.43 -8.32
CA LEU A 164 18.37 -1.27 -7.22
C LEU A 164 18.95 -0.50 -6.03
N ASP A 165 20.09 0.18 -6.17
CA ASP A 165 20.64 1.03 -5.09
C ASP A 165 19.60 2.05 -4.63
N ARG A 166 19.25 2.00 -3.34
CA ARG A 166 18.15 2.78 -2.76
C ARG A 166 18.56 4.11 -2.14
N ARG A 167 19.83 4.51 -2.23
CA ARG A 167 20.24 5.83 -1.73
C ARG A 167 19.53 6.93 -2.53
N PRO A 168 18.75 7.84 -1.89
CA PRO A 168 17.93 8.82 -2.62
C PRO A 168 18.71 9.67 -3.64
N TRP A 169 19.95 10.04 -3.33
CA TRP A 169 20.85 10.83 -4.20
C TRP A 169 21.39 10.07 -5.43
N LYS A 170 20.98 8.81 -5.63
CA LYS A 170 21.23 8.03 -6.86
C LYS A 170 20.07 8.09 -7.86
N TYR A 171 19.04 8.87 -7.56
CA TYR A 171 17.87 9.08 -8.40
C TYR A 171 17.89 10.49 -9.00
N GLN A 172 17.00 10.75 -9.94
CA GLN A 172 16.83 12.08 -10.53
C GLN A 172 16.45 13.11 -9.44
N SER A 173 16.80 14.38 -9.65
CA SER A 173 16.59 15.45 -8.67
C SER A 173 15.14 15.58 -8.19
N TRP A 174 14.16 15.42 -9.09
CA TRP A 174 12.74 15.40 -8.72
C TRP A 174 12.42 14.29 -7.70
N ALA A 175 13.03 13.11 -7.87
CA ALA A 175 12.78 11.97 -7.00
C ALA A 175 13.50 12.13 -5.67
N GLU A 176 14.75 12.59 -5.70
CA GLU A 176 15.53 12.89 -4.51
C GLU A 176 14.84 13.93 -3.63
N ASN A 177 14.39 15.04 -4.22
CA ASN A 177 13.72 16.12 -3.50
C ASN A 177 12.40 15.66 -2.86
N ALA A 178 11.57 14.93 -3.61
CA ALA A 178 10.31 14.39 -3.09
C ALA A 178 10.55 13.38 -1.95
N MET A 179 11.55 12.49 -2.07
CA MET A 179 11.93 11.60 -0.97
C MET A 179 12.46 12.38 0.23
N ARG A 180 13.32 13.38 0.02
CA ARG A 180 13.85 14.23 1.09
C ARG A 180 12.72 14.91 1.87
N ALA A 181 11.72 15.45 1.17
CA ALA A 181 10.54 16.04 1.81
C ALA A 181 9.80 15.01 2.70
N ALA A 182 9.62 13.77 2.24
CA ALA A 182 9.01 12.71 3.04
C ALA A 182 9.85 12.31 4.27
N PHE A 183 11.17 12.23 4.14
CA PHE A 183 12.08 11.99 5.28
C PHE A 183 12.04 13.14 6.29
N HIS A 184 12.02 14.39 5.83
CA HIS A 184 11.93 15.57 6.68
C HIS A 184 10.60 15.62 7.42
N LEU A 185 9.48 15.38 6.72
CA LEU A 185 8.16 15.30 7.33
C LEU A 185 8.11 14.26 8.46
N ARG A 186 8.70 13.07 8.25
CA ARG A 186 8.79 12.04 9.30
C ARG A 186 9.64 12.49 10.50
N SER A 187 10.75 13.19 10.25
CA SER A 187 11.60 13.76 11.30
C SER A 187 10.84 14.79 12.14
N GLU A 188 10.10 15.68 11.49
CA GLU A 188 9.30 16.71 12.14
C GLU A 188 8.11 16.13 12.91
N LEU A 189 7.47 15.08 12.39
CA LEU A 189 6.37 14.38 13.06
C LEU A 189 6.81 13.45 14.20
N PHE A 190 8.11 13.32 14.50
CA PHE A 190 8.57 12.30 15.45
C PHE A 190 7.90 12.36 16.84
N PRO A 191 7.67 13.53 17.47
CA PRO A 191 6.94 13.59 18.75
C PRO A 191 5.52 13.01 18.67
N TYR A 192 4.79 13.28 17.59
CA TYR A 192 3.49 12.68 17.30
C TYR A 192 3.58 11.16 17.11
N ILE A 193 4.54 10.70 16.31
CA ILE A 193 4.76 9.28 16.02
C ILE A 193 5.09 8.51 17.31
N TYR A 194 5.95 9.07 18.16
CA TYR A 194 6.38 8.45 19.40
C TYR A 194 5.26 8.42 20.45
N SER A 195 4.45 9.48 20.53
CA SER A 195 3.24 9.50 21.34
C SER A 195 2.20 8.47 20.87
N THR A 196 2.06 8.31 19.55
CA THR A 196 1.22 7.26 18.98
C THR A 196 1.77 5.86 19.27
N ALA A 197 3.09 5.67 19.28
CA ALA A 197 3.71 4.41 19.67
C ALA A 197 3.43 4.05 21.14
N ARG A 198 3.41 5.05 22.05
CA ARG A 198 2.95 4.86 23.43
C ARG A 198 1.49 4.40 23.49
N GLN A 199 0.63 4.98 22.66
CA GLN A 199 -0.76 4.56 22.57
C GLN A 199 -0.90 3.11 22.07
N CYS A 200 -0.09 2.68 21.08
CA CYS A 200 -0.04 1.28 20.66
C CYS A 200 0.26 0.35 21.84
N PHE A 201 1.24 0.72 22.67
CA PHE A 201 1.62 -0.06 23.85
C PHE A 201 0.51 -0.10 24.91
N ARG A 202 -0.12 1.04 25.22
CA ARG A 202 -1.11 1.16 26.29
C ARG A 202 -2.47 0.57 25.91
N ASP A 203 -2.93 0.86 24.71
CA ASP A 203 -4.33 0.65 24.29
C ASP A 203 -4.50 -0.49 23.28
N SER A 204 -3.39 -1.09 22.82
CA SER A 204 -3.40 -2.06 21.71
C SER A 204 -4.01 -1.52 20.42
N MET A 205 -3.95 -0.19 20.23
CA MET A 205 -4.46 0.48 19.05
C MET A 205 -3.31 0.70 18.05
N PRO A 206 -3.36 0.13 16.82
CA PRO A 206 -2.28 0.27 15.86
C PRO A 206 -1.97 1.74 15.51
N MET A 207 -0.75 1.99 15.05
CA MET A 207 -0.40 3.30 14.47
C MET A 207 -1.04 3.49 13.10
N ASN A 208 -0.95 2.47 12.24
CA ASN A 208 -1.63 2.39 10.95
C ASN A 208 -2.96 1.67 11.14
N ARG A 209 -4.06 2.41 11.33
CA ARG A 209 -5.37 1.85 11.67
C ARG A 209 -6.24 1.75 10.45
N ALA A 210 -6.74 0.55 10.19
CA ALA A 210 -7.81 0.40 9.22
C ALA A 210 -9.04 1.20 9.66
N MET A 211 -9.77 1.75 8.70
CA MET A 211 -10.82 2.73 8.97
C MET A 211 -11.92 2.20 9.89
N TYR A 212 -12.26 0.90 9.79
CA TYR A 212 -13.29 0.25 10.61
C TYR A 212 -12.95 0.17 12.10
N MET A 213 -11.69 0.37 12.49
CA MET A 213 -11.31 0.40 13.92
C MET A 213 -11.92 1.61 14.63
N ALA A 214 -12.09 2.73 13.92
CA ALA A 214 -12.73 3.94 14.45
C ALA A 214 -14.20 4.07 14.04
N HIS A 215 -14.62 3.40 12.96
CA HIS A 215 -15.97 3.51 12.39
C HIS A 215 -16.61 2.13 12.12
N PRO A 216 -16.73 1.25 13.14
CA PRO A 216 -17.17 -0.13 12.95
C PRO A 216 -18.62 -0.26 12.43
N GLU A 217 -19.47 0.73 12.71
CA GLU A 217 -20.88 0.73 12.29
C GLU A 217 -21.09 1.32 10.88
N ASP A 218 -20.06 1.93 10.27
CA ASP A 218 -20.14 2.49 8.93
C ASP A 218 -19.59 1.50 7.90
N ALA A 219 -20.47 0.93 7.07
CA ALA A 219 -20.09 -0.03 6.03
C ALA A 219 -19.01 0.51 5.06
N ARG A 220 -18.90 1.84 4.89
CA ARG A 220 -17.87 2.46 4.03
C ARG A 220 -16.46 2.25 4.56
N SER A 221 -16.31 2.06 5.87
CA SER A 221 -15.02 1.82 6.51
C SER A 221 -14.39 0.48 6.12
N TYR A 222 -15.21 -0.48 5.66
CA TYR A 222 -14.77 -1.81 5.20
C TYR A 222 -14.46 -1.87 3.70
N VAL A 223 -14.83 -0.83 2.95
CA VAL A 223 -14.67 -0.76 1.48
C VAL A 223 -13.81 0.44 1.04
N ASN A 224 -12.95 0.91 1.95
CA ASN A 224 -11.92 1.92 1.68
C ASN A 224 -10.55 1.47 2.23
N PRO A 225 -10.01 0.33 1.77
CA PRO A 225 -8.77 -0.26 2.30
C PRO A 225 -7.49 0.45 1.83
N GLN A 226 -7.59 1.32 0.82
CA GLN A 226 -6.50 2.13 0.25
C GLN A 226 -6.06 3.31 1.12
N GLN A 227 -6.69 3.51 2.26
CA GLN A 227 -6.42 4.58 3.21
C GLN A 227 -6.43 4.03 4.64
N TYR A 228 -5.85 4.79 5.55
CA TYR A 228 -5.81 4.44 6.97
C TYR A 228 -5.66 5.70 7.82
N TYR A 229 -6.02 5.58 9.09
CA TYR A 229 -5.59 6.55 10.08
C TYR A 229 -4.15 6.30 10.48
N PHE A 230 -3.36 7.36 10.51
CA PHE A 230 -2.01 7.37 11.06
C PHE A 230 -2.07 8.04 12.43
N GLY A 231 -2.27 7.26 13.49
CA GLY A 231 -2.64 7.77 14.82
C GLY A 231 -4.04 8.40 14.84
N ASP A 232 -4.30 9.32 15.78
CA ASP A 232 -5.61 9.95 15.97
C ASP A 232 -5.84 11.20 15.11
N ALA A 233 -4.78 11.86 14.64
CA ALA A 233 -4.85 13.19 14.05
C ALA A 233 -4.74 13.22 12.52
N LEU A 234 -4.26 12.14 11.89
CA LEU A 234 -3.90 12.12 10.47
C LEU A 234 -4.60 10.98 9.72
N LEU A 235 -5.08 11.27 8.51
CA LEU A 235 -5.59 10.30 7.55
C LEU A 235 -4.66 10.30 6.34
N ALA A 236 -4.10 9.14 6.00
CA ALA A 236 -3.20 8.97 4.86
C ALA A 236 -3.85 8.07 3.80
N ALA A 237 -3.72 8.45 2.53
CA ALA A 237 -4.22 7.68 1.39
C ALA A 237 -3.20 7.72 0.24
N PRO A 238 -2.14 6.89 0.29
CA PRO A 238 -1.04 6.94 -0.66
C PRO A 238 -1.51 6.81 -2.12
N ILE A 239 -0.85 7.55 -3.04
CA ILE A 239 -1.00 7.34 -4.48
C ILE A 239 -0.15 6.14 -4.86
N VAL A 240 -0.77 5.11 -5.42
CA VAL A 240 -0.12 3.82 -5.71
C VAL A 240 -0.20 3.44 -7.19
N SER A 241 -0.33 4.43 -8.06
CA SER A 241 -0.36 4.31 -9.51
C SER A 241 0.61 5.29 -10.15
N GLU A 242 1.01 5.00 -11.39
CA GLU A 242 1.88 5.89 -12.16
C GLU A 242 1.16 7.19 -12.53
N GLY A 243 1.73 8.31 -12.14
CA GLY A 243 1.25 9.65 -12.44
C GLY A 243 1.49 10.06 -13.89
N LYS A 244 1.02 11.26 -14.23
CA LYS A 244 1.12 11.84 -15.57
C LYS A 244 1.75 13.23 -15.54
N GLY A 245 2.37 13.61 -16.66
CA GLY A 245 3.05 14.89 -16.81
C GLY A 245 4.43 14.98 -16.14
N PRO A 246 5.10 16.13 -16.25
CA PRO A 246 6.46 16.33 -15.74
C PRO A 246 6.63 16.08 -14.24
N GLU A 247 5.61 16.40 -13.44
CA GLU A 247 5.61 16.23 -11.98
C GLU A 247 4.78 15.01 -11.53
N ARG A 248 4.49 14.06 -12.44
CA ARG A 248 3.85 12.77 -12.12
C ARG A 248 2.59 12.92 -11.26
N VAL A 249 1.67 13.76 -11.71
CA VAL A 249 0.39 13.99 -11.05
C VAL A 249 -0.38 12.68 -11.02
N GLY A 250 -0.70 12.20 -9.83
CA GLY A 250 -1.49 11.01 -9.61
C GLY A 250 -2.78 11.35 -8.87
N ALA A 251 -3.73 10.43 -8.90
CA ALA A 251 -5.02 10.58 -8.25
C ALA A 251 -5.34 9.37 -7.35
N GLN A 252 -6.20 9.60 -6.36
CA GLN A 252 -6.64 8.61 -5.39
C GLN A 252 -8.07 8.94 -4.95
N VAL A 253 -8.85 7.93 -4.58
CA VAL A 253 -10.15 8.12 -3.93
C VAL A 253 -9.95 8.06 -2.42
N VAL A 254 -10.49 9.06 -1.72
CA VAL A 254 -10.44 9.15 -0.26
C VAL A 254 -11.85 9.30 0.30
N TRP A 255 -12.21 8.40 1.20
CA TRP A 255 -13.36 8.54 2.07
C TRP A 255 -12.98 9.41 3.27
N PHE A 256 -13.75 10.48 3.50
CA PHE A 256 -13.60 11.32 4.67
C PHE A 256 -14.69 10.96 5.69
N PRO A 257 -14.34 10.39 6.84
CA PRO A 257 -15.31 10.15 7.91
C PRO A 257 -15.77 11.46 8.55
N GLU A 258 -16.79 11.41 9.40
CA GLU A 258 -17.37 12.59 10.05
C GLU A 258 -16.30 13.54 10.65
N GLY A 259 -16.53 14.84 10.44
CA GLY A 259 -15.64 15.93 10.83
C GLY A 259 -15.00 16.62 9.63
N ARG A 260 -14.21 17.65 9.91
CA ARG A 260 -13.47 18.40 8.88
C ARG A 260 -12.05 17.86 8.76
N TRP A 261 -11.61 17.68 7.52
CA TRP A 261 -10.28 17.24 7.15
C TRP A 261 -9.60 18.31 6.28
N VAL A 262 -8.35 18.62 6.58
CA VAL A 262 -7.57 19.64 5.87
C VAL A 262 -6.37 18.97 5.22
N ASN A 263 -6.21 19.14 3.90
CA ASN A 263 -5.04 18.64 3.19
C ASN A 263 -3.77 19.30 3.77
N TRP A 264 -2.80 18.47 4.16
CA TRP A 264 -1.57 18.90 4.82
C TRP A 264 -0.76 19.91 4.00
N PHE A 265 -0.74 19.78 2.68
CA PHE A 265 0.13 20.54 1.78
C PHE A 265 -0.57 21.72 1.10
N THR A 266 -1.88 21.62 0.88
CA THR A 266 -2.64 22.60 0.08
C THR A 266 -3.67 23.39 0.88
N GLY A 267 -4.07 22.90 2.06
CA GLY A 267 -5.11 23.51 2.88
C GLY A 267 -6.53 23.28 2.36
N GLU A 268 -6.71 22.51 1.27
CA GLU A 268 -8.03 22.13 0.80
C GLU A 268 -8.82 21.41 1.90
N ARG A 269 -10.09 21.78 2.01
CA ARG A 269 -10.98 21.32 3.08
C ARG A 269 -11.98 20.32 2.54
N PHE A 270 -12.13 19.23 3.28
CA PHE A 270 -13.05 18.15 2.99
C PHE A 270 -13.93 17.96 4.23
N GLU A 271 -15.23 18.15 4.05
CA GLU A 271 -16.22 17.80 5.07
C GLU A 271 -16.48 16.29 5.00
N GLY A 272 -16.63 15.68 6.17
CA GLY A 272 -16.84 14.25 6.32
C GLY A 272 -18.19 13.78 5.80
N GLY A 273 -18.31 12.46 5.68
CA GLY A 273 -19.55 11.77 5.31
C GLY A 273 -19.61 11.31 3.85
N ASP A 274 -18.60 11.58 3.02
CA ASP A 274 -18.57 11.14 1.62
C ASP A 274 -17.12 10.88 1.12
N GLU A 275 -17.03 10.36 -0.09
CA GLU A 275 -15.79 10.14 -0.82
C GLU A 275 -15.48 11.29 -1.77
N ALA A 276 -14.19 11.64 -1.88
CA ALA A 276 -13.70 12.57 -2.88
C ALA A 276 -12.57 11.96 -3.71
N LEU A 277 -12.57 12.30 -4.99
CA LEU A 277 -11.43 12.07 -5.87
C LEU A 277 -10.43 13.20 -5.65
N VAL A 278 -9.21 12.85 -5.26
CA VAL A 278 -8.14 13.80 -4.94
C VAL A 278 -6.94 13.54 -5.83
N ALA A 279 -6.19 14.58 -6.12
CA ALA A 279 -4.98 14.50 -6.93
C ALA A 279 -3.79 15.14 -6.20
N GLY A 280 -2.58 14.78 -6.59
CA GLY A 280 -1.35 15.37 -6.07
C GLY A 280 -0.17 15.20 -7.00
N THR A 281 0.73 16.17 -7.01
CA THR A 281 2.01 16.07 -7.73
C THR A 281 2.94 15.05 -7.06
N ILE A 282 4.16 14.86 -7.56
CA ILE A 282 5.15 13.98 -6.94
C ILE A 282 5.69 14.50 -5.62
N ASP A 283 5.61 15.81 -5.37
CA ASP A 283 6.14 16.45 -4.15
C ASP A 283 5.14 16.47 -3.00
N GLU A 284 3.90 16.05 -3.24
CA GLU A 284 2.85 15.89 -2.24
C GLU A 284 2.23 14.50 -2.31
N PHE A 285 1.51 14.12 -1.26
CA PHE A 285 0.71 12.90 -1.24
C PHE A 285 -0.57 13.15 -0.42
N PRO A 286 -1.65 12.37 -0.64
CA PRO A 286 -2.89 12.57 0.11
C PRO A 286 -2.69 12.27 1.59
N LEU A 287 -2.49 13.34 2.36
CA LEU A 287 -2.35 13.36 3.81
C LEU A 287 -3.25 14.48 4.33
N TYR A 288 -4.11 14.14 5.29
CA TYR A 288 -5.13 15.05 5.79
C TYR A 288 -5.06 15.11 7.30
N ALA A 289 -4.99 16.32 7.84
CA ALA A 289 -5.10 16.57 9.27
C ALA A 289 -6.57 16.69 9.68
N ARG A 290 -6.92 16.06 10.79
CA ARG A 290 -8.19 16.29 11.47
C ARG A 290 -8.19 17.71 12.00
N ALA A 291 -9.16 18.51 11.57
CA ALA A 291 -9.17 19.92 11.88
C ALA A 291 -9.29 20.17 13.40
N GLY A 292 -8.49 21.10 13.93
CA GLY A 292 -8.50 21.48 15.35
C GLY A 292 -7.75 20.55 16.29
N VAL A 293 -7.28 19.38 15.85
CA VAL A 293 -6.44 18.52 16.70
C VAL A 293 -5.01 19.08 16.75
N PRO A 294 -4.45 19.37 17.93
CA PRO A 294 -3.06 19.81 18.04
C PRO A 294 -2.09 18.65 17.77
N ILE A 295 -1.18 18.85 16.82
CA ILE A 295 -0.20 17.83 16.41
C ILE A 295 1.19 18.24 16.94
N PRO A 296 1.77 17.50 17.91
CA PRO A 296 3.11 17.77 18.39
C PRO A 296 4.16 17.35 17.36
N MET A 297 5.07 18.27 17.10
CA MET A 297 6.12 18.18 16.11
C MET A 297 7.42 18.74 16.69
N GLN A 298 8.50 18.60 15.94
CA GLN A 298 9.78 19.24 16.20
C GLN A 298 10.30 19.89 14.92
N PRO A 299 11.23 20.85 14.99
CA PRO A 299 12.01 21.24 13.83
C PRO A 299 12.73 20.03 13.23
N TYR A 300 13.08 20.07 11.95
CA TYR A 300 13.85 19.01 11.32
C TYR A 300 15.13 18.70 12.12
N ARG A 301 15.33 17.41 12.44
CA ARG A 301 16.55 16.88 13.05
C ARG A 301 17.05 15.69 12.24
N GLU A 302 18.34 15.63 11.94
CA GLU A 302 18.97 14.48 11.25
C GLU A 302 18.84 13.18 12.06
N ARG A 303 18.84 13.30 13.40
CA ARG A 303 18.71 12.20 14.37
C ARG A 303 17.45 12.39 15.21
N MET A 304 16.28 12.34 14.57
CA MET A 304 15.03 12.72 15.23
C MET A 304 14.71 11.91 16.50
N ALA A 305 15.16 10.65 16.57
CA ALA A 305 14.86 9.75 17.69
C ALA A 305 15.72 9.97 18.95
N THR A 306 16.84 10.67 18.84
CA THR A 306 17.78 10.88 19.96
C THR A 306 18.06 12.35 20.24
N ALA A 307 17.58 13.27 19.40
CA ALA A 307 17.66 14.69 19.66
C ALA A 307 16.73 15.07 20.84
N PRO A 308 17.18 15.95 21.76
CA PRO A 308 16.31 16.45 22.82
C PRO A 308 15.17 17.29 22.23
N LEU A 309 13.96 17.16 22.80
CA LEU A 309 12.81 18.00 22.45
C LEU A 309 12.87 19.35 23.19
N ASP A 310 13.90 20.12 22.85
CA ASP A 310 14.17 21.49 23.32
C ASP A 310 13.32 22.55 22.59
N GLU A 311 12.77 22.20 21.43
CA GLU A 311 11.79 22.99 20.69
C GLU A 311 10.59 22.12 20.31
N LEU A 312 9.44 22.40 20.93
CA LEU A 312 8.17 21.77 20.60
C LEU A 312 7.41 22.64 19.59
N VAL A 313 7.10 22.08 18.43
CA VAL A 313 6.17 22.66 17.47
C VAL A 313 4.78 22.08 17.73
N VAL A 314 3.75 22.91 17.84
CA VAL A 314 2.36 22.47 17.95
C VAL A 314 1.60 23.03 16.76
N ARG A 315 1.31 22.17 15.77
CA ARG A 315 0.58 22.56 14.56
C ARG A 315 -0.91 22.29 14.71
N VAL A 316 -1.75 23.27 14.40
CA VAL A 316 -3.21 23.16 14.50
C VAL A 316 -3.85 23.63 13.20
N PHE A 317 -4.56 22.73 12.52
CA PHE A 317 -5.23 23.06 11.25
C PHE A 317 -6.62 23.69 11.47
N PRO A 318 -7.08 24.59 10.57
CA PRO A 318 -8.35 25.33 10.72
C PRO A 318 -9.59 24.44 10.94
N ALA A 319 -10.18 24.55 12.13
CA ALA A 319 -11.40 23.82 12.52
C ALA A 319 -12.69 24.59 12.25
N ALA A 320 -13.83 23.91 12.40
CA ALA A 320 -15.13 24.56 12.45
C ALA A 320 -15.26 25.42 13.72
N ASP A 321 -16.17 26.39 13.69
CA ASP A 321 -16.46 27.20 14.87
C ASP A 321 -16.98 26.33 16.04
N GLY A 322 -16.51 26.60 17.25
CA GLY A 322 -16.82 25.81 18.44
C GLY A 322 -16.12 24.44 18.52
N ALA A 323 -15.31 24.07 17.52
CA ALA A 323 -14.56 22.82 17.56
C ALA A 323 -13.49 22.84 18.66
N THR A 324 -13.30 21.68 19.27
CA THR A 324 -12.24 21.40 20.25
C THR A 324 -11.46 20.19 19.80
N GLY A 325 -10.15 20.21 20.01
CA GLY A 325 -9.26 19.09 19.73
C GLY A 325 -8.22 18.94 20.82
N GLU A 326 -7.84 17.70 21.09
CA GLU A 326 -6.91 17.36 22.16
C GLU A 326 -5.90 16.32 21.68
N PHE A 327 -4.70 16.37 22.25
CA PHE A 327 -3.66 15.37 22.07
C PHE A 327 -2.80 15.31 23.33
N THR A 328 -2.19 14.15 23.63
CA THR A 328 -1.23 14.03 24.73
C THR A 328 0.14 13.72 24.15
N LEU A 329 1.08 14.65 24.32
CA LEU A 329 2.48 14.42 24.02
C LEU A 329 3.07 13.51 25.11
N TYR A 330 3.67 12.40 24.70
CA TYR A 330 4.39 11.48 25.58
C TYR A 330 5.89 11.55 25.33
N GLU A 331 6.67 11.55 26.41
CA GLU A 331 8.13 11.57 26.39
C GLU A 331 8.70 10.60 27.44
N ASP A 332 9.76 9.89 27.09
CA ASP A 332 10.59 9.12 28.01
C ASP A 332 12.04 9.11 27.49
N ASP A 333 12.93 8.32 28.10
CA ASP A 333 14.34 8.28 27.68
C ASP A 333 14.62 7.62 26.32
N GLY A 334 13.60 7.04 25.66
CA GLY A 334 13.71 6.42 24.33
C GLY A 334 14.43 5.07 24.28
N VAL A 335 15.09 4.65 25.36
CA VAL A 335 16.13 3.61 25.31
C VAL A 335 15.84 2.47 26.30
N THR A 336 15.45 2.80 27.52
CA THR A 336 15.32 1.83 28.61
C THR A 336 13.87 1.38 28.80
N THR A 337 13.70 0.41 29.69
CA THR A 337 12.40 -0.07 30.17
C THR A 337 11.88 0.67 31.40
N ARG A 338 12.56 1.74 31.86
CA ARG A 338 12.15 2.49 33.07
C ARG A 338 10.79 3.17 32.93
N TYR A 339 10.31 3.40 31.72
CA TYR A 339 8.94 3.84 31.48
C TYR A 339 7.88 2.88 32.08
N LEU A 340 8.20 1.59 32.24
CA LEU A 340 7.36 0.61 32.93
C LEU A 340 7.24 0.88 34.44
N GLN A 341 8.19 1.62 35.01
CA GLN A 341 8.25 2.00 36.42
C GLN A 341 7.71 3.42 36.66
N GLY A 342 7.15 4.06 35.64
CA GLY A 342 6.63 5.43 35.74
C GLY A 342 7.63 6.52 35.35
N GLU A 343 8.83 6.19 34.85
CA GLU A 343 9.80 7.18 34.37
C GLU A 343 9.47 7.64 32.96
N TYR A 344 8.46 8.48 32.84
CA TYR A 344 8.06 9.17 31.62
C TYR A 344 7.38 10.50 31.98
N ALA A 345 7.11 11.33 30.99
CA ALA A 345 6.31 12.54 31.15
C ALA A 345 5.23 12.64 30.08
N GLU A 346 4.11 13.26 30.45
CA GLU A 346 3.00 13.58 29.55
C GLU A 346 2.69 15.07 29.59
N THR A 347 2.39 15.64 28.43
CA THR A 347 2.01 17.05 28.26
C THR A 347 0.68 17.13 27.51
N ALA A 348 -0.36 17.63 28.16
CA ALA A 348 -1.67 17.80 27.53
C ALA A 348 -1.66 18.97 26.54
N LEU A 349 -2.11 18.71 25.31
CA LEU A 349 -2.27 19.71 24.26
C LEU A 349 -3.75 19.86 23.95
N LYS A 350 -4.23 21.10 23.89
CA LYS A 350 -5.61 21.41 23.53
C LYS A 350 -5.66 22.53 22.53
N ALA A 351 -6.63 22.50 21.63
CA ALA A 351 -6.94 23.64 20.78
C ALA A 351 -8.45 23.83 20.68
N TRP A 352 -8.88 25.07 20.59
CA TRP A 352 -10.27 25.41 20.38
C TRP A 352 -10.43 26.68 19.55
N ARG A 353 -11.59 26.78 18.91
CA ARG A 353 -11.92 27.91 18.04
C ARG A 353 -13.24 28.56 18.43
N LYS A 354 -13.26 29.89 18.41
CA LYS A 354 -14.47 30.71 18.48
C LYS A 354 -14.37 31.89 17.50
N GLY A 355 -15.07 31.82 16.37
CA GLY A 355 -14.91 32.75 15.26
C GLY A 355 -13.46 32.76 14.76
N ASP A 356 -12.81 33.92 14.82
CA ASP A 356 -11.40 34.10 14.45
C ASP A 356 -10.45 33.94 15.66
N GLU A 357 -10.97 33.75 16.87
CA GLU A 357 -10.15 33.40 18.03
C GLU A 357 -9.78 31.92 17.98
N ILE A 358 -8.48 31.67 17.86
CA ILE A 358 -7.88 30.35 17.96
C ILE A 358 -7.06 30.33 19.23
N ARG A 359 -7.33 29.36 20.09
CA ARG A 359 -6.56 29.18 21.30
C ARG A 359 -5.92 27.80 21.34
N VAL A 360 -4.66 27.78 21.75
CA VAL A 360 -3.85 26.56 21.84
C VAL A 360 -3.24 26.52 23.24
N SER A 361 -3.52 25.46 23.99
CA SER A 361 -2.94 25.23 25.30
C SER A 361 -1.88 24.15 25.21
N VAL A 362 -0.72 24.44 25.80
CA VAL A 362 0.33 23.48 26.12
C VAL A 362 0.37 23.39 27.65
N GLY A 363 -0.09 22.27 28.20
CA GLY A 363 -0.10 22.05 29.64
C GLY A 363 1.32 21.94 30.22
N PRO A 364 1.46 21.99 31.55
CA PRO A 364 2.72 21.66 32.20
C PRO A 364 3.05 20.18 31.97
N ALA A 365 4.34 19.87 31.75
CA ALA A 365 4.80 18.49 31.69
C ALA A 365 4.60 17.81 33.06
N ALA A 366 3.91 16.66 33.07
CA ALA A 366 3.63 15.86 34.25
C ALA A 366 4.43 14.56 34.21
N GLY A 367 5.24 14.30 35.24
CA GLY A 367 6.16 13.16 35.30
C GLY A 367 7.61 13.55 34.98
N SER A 368 8.52 12.58 35.10
CA SER A 368 9.95 12.82 34.93
C SER A 368 10.69 11.58 34.45
N PHE A 369 11.76 11.78 33.70
CA PHE A 369 12.64 10.70 33.23
C PHE A 369 14.08 11.21 33.08
N GLN A 370 15.05 10.29 33.03
CA GLN A 370 16.45 10.63 32.83
C GLN A 370 16.68 11.26 31.44
N GLY A 371 17.28 12.45 31.41
CA GLY A 371 17.55 13.18 30.15
C GLY A 371 16.41 14.09 29.69
N GLN A 372 15.34 14.21 30.49
CA GLN A 372 14.24 15.14 30.24
C GLN A 372 14.74 16.59 30.12
N PRO A 373 14.35 17.33 29.05
CA PRO A 373 14.66 18.75 28.94
C PRO A 373 14.05 19.53 30.11
N LEU A 374 14.86 20.34 30.82
CA LEU A 374 14.35 21.20 31.89
C LEU A 374 13.65 22.45 31.35
N LYS A 375 14.02 22.89 30.15
CA LYS A 375 13.42 24.02 29.46
C LYS A 375 13.19 23.68 28.00
N ARG A 376 12.12 24.22 27.43
CA ARG A 376 11.85 24.14 25.98
C ARG A 376 11.20 25.40 25.44
N ALA A 377 11.49 25.72 24.19
CA ALA A 377 10.70 26.66 23.42
C ALA A 377 9.43 25.97 22.90
N VAL A 378 8.37 26.74 22.73
CA VAL A 378 7.12 26.28 22.10
C VAL A 378 6.85 27.16 20.89
N ILE A 379 6.56 26.54 19.74
CA ILE A 379 6.15 27.23 18.53
C ILE A 379 4.75 26.74 18.18
N VAL A 380 3.77 27.64 18.16
CA VAL A 380 2.43 27.33 17.64
C VAL A 380 2.38 27.67 16.16
N GLU A 381 2.01 26.70 15.33
CA GLU A 381 1.83 26.87 13.89
C GLU A 381 0.35 26.76 13.50
N LEU A 382 -0.17 27.81 12.86
CA LEU A 382 -1.56 27.90 12.39
C LEU A 382 -1.56 28.02 10.85
N PRO A 383 -1.41 26.91 10.11
CA PRO A 383 -1.39 26.94 8.64
C PRO A 383 -2.76 27.28 8.06
N PHE A 384 -2.76 27.81 6.85
CA PHE A 384 -3.95 28.16 6.07
C PHE A 384 -4.90 29.15 6.78
N THR A 385 -4.30 30.11 7.48
CA THR A 385 -4.96 31.25 8.09
C THR A 385 -4.44 32.54 7.45
N GLN A 386 -5.21 33.61 7.52
CA GLN A 386 -4.71 34.96 7.24
C GLN A 386 -3.74 35.37 8.33
N LYS A 387 -2.88 36.36 8.06
CA LYS A 387 -2.00 36.93 9.07
C LYS A 387 -2.80 37.35 10.30
N ALA A 388 -2.40 36.85 11.47
CA ALA A 388 -3.10 37.12 12.71
C ALA A 388 -3.09 38.63 13.01
N LEU A 389 -4.23 39.15 13.47
CA LEU A 389 -4.39 40.54 13.88
C LEU A 389 -3.71 40.79 15.23
N SER A 390 -3.71 39.79 16.10
CA SER A 390 -3.05 39.83 17.40
C SER A 390 -2.72 38.43 17.90
N ALA A 391 -1.74 38.34 18.78
CA ALA A 391 -1.40 37.14 19.52
C ALA A 391 -0.99 37.52 20.94
N ALA A 392 -1.44 36.73 21.91
CA ALA A 392 -1.08 36.85 23.32
C ALA A 392 -0.76 35.46 23.88
N VAL A 393 0.17 35.42 24.83
CA VAL A 393 0.55 34.20 25.54
C VAL A 393 0.35 34.45 27.03
N LYS A 394 -0.54 33.67 27.63
CA LYS A 394 -0.65 33.54 29.08
C LYS A 394 0.22 32.36 29.52
N THR A 395 1.23 32.63 30.34
CA THR A 395 2.07 31.60 30.95
C THR A 395 1.59 31.34 32.37
N MET A 396 1.31 30.07 32.65
CA MET A 396 0.84 29.56 33.93
C MET A 396 2.00 28.93 34.69
N LEU A 397 2.33 29.46 35.86
CA LEU A 397 3.46 28.97 36.66
C LEU A 397 3.02 27.84 37.63
N PRO A 398 3.94 26.93 38.02
CA PRO A 398 3.66 25.93 39.03
C PRO A 398 3.13 26.57 40.32
N GLY A 399 1.98 26.09 40.82
CA GLY A 399 1.35 26.59 42.05
C GLY A 399 0.45 27.81 41.88
N GLY A 400 0.24 28.32 40.66
CA GLY A 400 -0.80 29.32 40.32
C GLY A 400 -0.53 30.76 40.79
N GLY A 401 0.58 31.01 41.48
CA GLY A 401 1.04 32.36 41.82
C GLY A 401 2.01 32.90 40.76
N GLY A 402 1.75 34.10 40.25
CA GLY A 402 2.67 34.79 39.34
C GLY A 402 2.51 34.47 37.85
N ASP A 403 1.36 33.92 37.44
CA ASP A 403 0.94 33.87 36.04
C ASP A 403 1.07 35.26 35.40
N PHE A 404 1.52 35.29 34.15
CA PHE A 404 1.67 36.53 33.42
C PHE A 404 1.21 36.36 31.97
N GLU A 405 0.75 37.46 31.39
CA GLU A 405 0.32 37.52 30.01
C GLU A 405 1.17 38.55 29.26
N THR A 406 1.65 38.16 28.09
CA THR A 406 2.45 39.02 27.23
C THR A 406 1.91 38.98 25.81
N ALA A 407 1.90 40.13 25.14
CA ALA A 407 1.75 40.15 23.69
C ALA A 407 2.86 39.31 23.04
N ALA A 408 2.51 38.51 22.04
CA ALA A 408 3.45 37.65 21.34
C ALA A 408 3.71 38.17 19.92
N ALA A 409 4.96 38.02 19.47
CA ALA A 409 5.32 38.32 18.10
C ALA A 409 4.67 37.30 17.15
N ILE A 410 4.17 37.80 16.03
CA ILE A 410 3.58 37.00 14.95
C ILE A 410 4.56 37.01 13.78
N GLU A 411 5.13 35.86 13.49
CA GLU A 411 5.80 35.60 12.22
C GLU A 411 4.76 34.99 11.26
N TYR A 412 4.69 35.50 10.04
CA TYR A 412 3.73 35.01 9.03
C TYR A 412 4.46 34.63 7.76
N ASP A 413 4.34 33.36 7.38
CA ASP A 413 4.82 32.83 6.11
C ASP A 413 3.71 32.99 5.06
N GLU A 414 3.89 33.93 4.13
CA GLU A 414 2.95 34.23 3.04
C GLU A 414 2.78 33.05 2.07
N GLN A 415 3.84 32.26 1.86
CA GLN A 415 3.81 31.14 0.91
C GLN A 415 3.06 29.95 1.50
N ALA A 416 3.29 29.65 2.78
CA ALA A 416 2.57 28.62 3.53
C ALA A 416 1.21 29.09 4.08
N MET A 417 0.94 30.41 4.03
CA MET A 417 -0.22 31.06 4.65
C MET A 417 -0.34 30.66 6.13
N MET A 418 0.77 30.80 6.87
CA MET A 418 0.93 30.20 8.19
C MET A 418 1.41 31.23 9.21
N ASN A 419 0.66 31.36 10.31
CA ASN A 419 1.12 32.09 11.48
C ASN A 419 2.02 31.20 12.34
N ARG A 420 3.11 31.77 12.83
CA ARG A 420 4.02 31.19 13.82
C ARG A 420 4.11 32.11 15.02
N ILE A 421 3.81 31.55 16.19
CA ILE A 421 3.89 32.24 17.48
C ILE A 421 4.88 31.48 18.35
N ARG A 422 6.02 32.12 18.64
CA ARG A 422 7.11 31.50 19.40
C ARG A 422 7.11 32.00 20.85
N ILE A 423 7.15 31.04 21.77
CA ILE A 423 7.42 31.22 23.19
C ILE A 423 8.89 30.84 23.40
N PRO A 424 9.72 31.72 24.00
CA PRO A 424 11.12 31.42 24.24
C PRO A 424 11.27 30.23 25.21
N ALA A 425 12.49 29.69 25.31
CA ALA A 425 12.73 28.53 26.17
C ALA A 425 12.41 28.82 27.64
N MET A 426 11.38 28.16 28.18
CA MET A 426 10.92 28.28 29.56
C MET A 426 10.88 26.91 30.23
N ASP A 427 10.74 26.89 31.56
CA ASP A 427 10.61 25.65 32.34
C ASP A 427 9.45 24.80 31.82
N ILE A 428 9.69 23.51 31.57
CA ILE A 428 8.66 22.60 31.02
C ILE A 428 7.46 22.38 31.95
N ARG A 429 7.58 22.76 33.23
CA ARG A 429 6.49 22.71 34.21
C ARG A 429 5.59 23.95 34.16
N ASN A 430 5.92 24.93 33.32
CA ASN A 430 5.02 26.02 33.02
C ASN A 430 3.98 25.55 31.99
N GLY A 431 2.73 25.91 32.20
CA GLY A 431 1.71 25.81 31.16
C GLY A 431 1.68 27.08 30.31
N HIS A 432 1.24 26.97 29.06
CA HIS A 432 1.05 28.10 28.16
C HIS A 432 -0.32 28.03 27.50
N GLU A 433 -1.04 29.15 27.48
CA GLU A 433 -2.22 29.36 26.65
C GLU A 433 -1.92 30.46 25.65
N ILE A 434 -1.99 30.11 24.37
CA ILE A 434 -1.74 31.02 23.26
C ILE A 434 -3.09 31.39 22.68
N LEU A 435 -3.42 32.68 22.65
CA LEU A 435 -4.58 33.23 21.94
C LEU A 435 -4.08 33.94 20.69
N ALA A 436 -4.55 33.51 19.52
CA ALA A 436 -4.33 34.18 18.25
C ALA A 436 -5.68 34.59 17.65
N VAL A 437 -5.77 35.80 17.11
CA VAL A 437 -6.94 36.25 16.35
C VAL A 437 -6.60 36.20 14.87
N ALA A 438 -7.02 35.15 14.17
CA ALA A 438 -6.71 34.91 12.77
C ALA A 438 -7.91 34.33 12.04
N ALA A 439 -8.36 35.04 10.99
CA ALA A 439 -9.35 34.52 10.07
C ALA A 439 -8.76 33.39 9.22
N ASP A 440 -9.63 32.54 8.70
CA ASP A 440 -9.23 31.51 7.76
C ASP A 440 -8.81 32.10 6.41
N THR A 441 -7.84 31.46 5.75
CA THR A 441 -7.64 31.69 4.32
C THR A 441 -8.90 31.23 3.57
N ASP A 442 -9.32 32.02 2.58
CA ASP A 442 -10.47 31.70 1.73
C ASP A 442 -10.36 30.27 1.15
N PRO A 443 -11.33 29.37 1.43
CA PRO A 443 -11.30 28.01 0.91
C PRO A 443 -11.28 27.94 -0.63
N GLY A 444 -11.89 28.92 -1.31
CA GLY A 444 -11.87 29.02 -2.77
C GLY A 444 -10.48 29.29 -3.32
N LEU A 445 -9.71 30.18 -2.68
CA LEU A 445 -8.31 30.46 -2.99
C LEU A 445 -7.42 29.23 -2.79
N LEU A 446 -7.59 28.49 -1.69
CA LEU A 446 -6.81 27.27 -1.42
C LEU A 446 -7.05 26.21 -2.51
N LYS A 447 -8.32 25.94 -2.84
CA LYS A 447 -8.70 25.04 -3.94
C LYS A 447 -8.11 25.48 -5.28
N ARG A 448 -8.15 26.78 -5.58
CA ARG A 448 -7.56 27.35 -6.79
C ARG A 448 -6.06 27.07 -6.83
N LYS A 449 -5.29 27.57 -5.85
CA LYS A 449 -3.83 27.37 -5.78
C LYS A 449 -3.43 25.88 -5.89
N ALA A 450 -4.19 24.97 -5.27
CA ALA A 450 -3.97 23.55 -5.36
C ALA A 450 -4.16 23.03 -6.81
N ALA A 451 -5.25 23.42 -7.47
CA ALA A 451 -5.50 23.08 -8.87
C ALA A 451 -4.42 23.68 -9.80
N GLU A 452 -3.95 24.90 -9.54
CA GLU A 452 -2.87 25.53 -10.31
C GLU A 452 -1.56 24.77 -10.22
N ARG A 453 -1.17 24.37 -9.00
CA ARG A 453 0.00 23.52 -8.78
C ARG A 453 -0.11 22.22 -9.57
N ARG A 454 -1.24 21.52 -9.49
CA ARG A 454 -1.44 20.23 -10.16
C ARG A 454 -1.50 20.36 -11.69
N LEU A 455 -2.16 21.39 -12.22
CA LEU A 455 -2.17 21.66 -13.65
C LEU A 455 -0.77 21.94 -14.19
N LYS A 456 0.00 22.78 -13.48
CA LYS A 456 1.41 23.01 -13.81
C LYS A 456 2.22 21.71 -13.76
N GLY A 457 1.99 20.87 -12.75
CA GLY A 457 2.65 19.58 -12.64
C GLY A 457 2.30 18.59 -13.75
N LEU A 458 1.07 18.68 -14.30
CA LEU A 458 0.60 17.82 -15.38
C LEU A 458 1.07 18.30 -16.77
N LEU A 459 1.02 19.61 -17.01
CA LEU A 459 1.21 20.22 -18.34
C LEU A 459 2.59 20.85 -18.53
N GLY A 460 3.35 21.08 -17.46
CA GLY A 460 4.64 21.77 -17.50
C GLY A 460 4.51 23.21 -17.98
N GLU A 461 5.41 23.63 -18.86
CA GLU A 461 5.45 24.98 -19.45
C GLU A 461 4.20 25.33 -20.27
N LYS A 462 3.41 24.33 -20.69
CA LYS A 462 2.15 24.52 -21.40
C LYS A 462 1.02 24.99 -20.49
N ALA A 463 1.18 24.92 -19.17
CA ALA A 463 0.14 25.30 -18.22
C ALA A 463 -0.13 26.80 -18.30
N ALA A 464 -1.34 27.18 -18.70
CA ALA A 464 -1.82 28.54 -18.49
C ALA A 464 -2.00 28.80 -16.98
N ALA A 465 -1.90 30.06 -16.54
CA ALA A 465 -2.33 30.44 -15.20
C ALA A 465 -3.84 30.19 -15.10
N PRO A 466 -4.28 29.21 -14.30
CA PRO A 466 -5.68 28.76 -14.38
C PRO A 466 -6.61 29.83 -13.83
N GLY A 467 -7.36 30.47 -14.72
CA GLY A 467 -8.48 31.30 -14.29
C GLY A 467 -9.63 30.43 -13.76
N ASN A 468 -9.92 29.32 -14.45
CA ASN A 468 -11.00 28.39 -14.12
C ASN A 468 -10.67 26.99 -14.65
N ILE A 469 -10.60 25.99 -13.77
CA ILE A 469 -10.32 24.58 -14.12
C ILE A 469 -11.28 24.02 -15.19
N LYS A 470 -12.53 24.51 -15.25
CA LYS A 470 -13.48 24.17 -16.32
C LYS A 470 -12.94 24.57 -17.69
N ASN A 471 -12.41 25.78 -17.80
CA ASN A 471 -11.92 26.33 -19.06
C ASN A 471 -10.65 25.59 -19.49
N GLU A 472 -9.79 25.21 -18.55
CA GLU A 472 -8.60 24.40 -18.83
C GLU A 472 -8.98 22.99 -19.30
N ALA A 473 -9.94 22.34 -18.64
CA ALA A 473 -10.46 21.04 -19.09
C ALA A 473 -11.00 21.11 -20.53
N VAL A 474 -11.75 22.17 -20.88
CA VAL A 474 -12.24 22.41 -22.25
C VAL A 474 -11.11 22.69 -23.23
N SER A 475 -10.14 23.53 -22.84
CA SER A 475 -9.02 23.91 -23.69
C SER A 475 -8.15 22.70 -24.07
N TYR A 476 -7.69 21.94 -23.08
CA TYR A 476 -6.76 20.81 -23.31
C TYR A 476 -7.44 19.57 -23.87
N SER A 477 -8.76 19.45 -23.79
CA SER A 477 -9.49 18.30 -24.36
C SER A 477 -9.47 18.23 -25.89
N ASN A 478 -9.06 19.30 -26.58
CA ASN A 478 -8.77 19.21 -28.03
C ASN A 478 -7.45 18.48 -28.29
N GLU A 479 -6.47 18.62 -27.40
CA GLU A 479 -5.16 17.96 -27.48
C GLU A 479 -5.23 16.53 -26.93
N TYR A 480 -6.10 16.29 -25.93
CA TYR A 480 -6.27 15.00 -25.26
C TYR A 480 -7.75 14.59 -25.21
N PRO A 481 -8.29 14.02 -26.30
CA PRO A 481 -9.72 13.69 -26.38
C PRO A 481 -10.12 12.45 -25.55
N SER A 482 -9.15 11.62 -25.14
CA SER A 482 -9.39 10.44 -24.31
C SER A 482 -8.10 9.94 -23.63
N GLY A 483 -8.26 9.05 -22.65
CA GLY A 483 -7.17 8.29 -22.03
C GLY A 483 -6.61 8.91 -20.73
N PRO A 484 -5.55 8.29 -20.17
CA PRO A 484 -5.10 8.55 -18.79
C PRO A 484 -4.72 10.01 -18.50
N PHE A 485 -4.31 10.75 -19.52
CA PHE A 485 -3.99 12.17 -19.39
C PHE A 485 -5.24 13.02 -19.16
N LEU A 486 -6.30 12.80 -19.95
CA LEU A 486 -7.60 13.44 -19.74
C LEU A 486 -8.21 13.04 -18.40
N ASP A 487 -8.09 11.77 -18.02
CA ASP A 487 -8.58 11.28 -16.73
C ASP A 487 -7.89 12.00 -15.55
N THR A 488 -6.58 12.20 -15.64
CA THR A 488 -5.81 12.95 -14.64
C THR A 488 -6.21 14.44 -14.63
N LEU A 489 -6.41 15.05 -15.79
CA LEU A 489 -6.86 16.43 -15.91
C LEU A 489 -8.24 16.64 -15.24
N LEU A 490 -9.18 15.73 -15.48
CA LEU A 490 -10.50 15.76 -14.85
C LEU A 490 -10.40 15.46 -13.34
N ALA A 491 -9.50 14.58 -12.92
CA ALA A 491 -9.28 14.28 -11.51
C ALA A 491 -8.78 15.51 -10.72
N ILE A 492 -7.96 16.37 -11.33
CA ILE A 492 -7.58 17.67 -10.75
C ILE A 492 -8.81 18.55 -10.51
N ALA A 493 -9.81 18.44 -11.36
CA ALA A 493 -11.10 19.12 -11.23
C ALA A 493 -12.09 18.40 -10.29
N GLY A 494 -11.69 17.26 -9.70
CA GLY A 494 -12.52 16.45 -8.80
C GLY A 494 -13.56 15.59 -9.51
N ALA A 495 -13.37 15.27 -10.79
CA ALA A 495 -14.25 14.37 -11.52
C ALA A 495 -13.52 13.31 -12.32
N GLY A 496 -14.18 12.19 -12.57
CA GLY A 496 -13.63 11.13 -13.39
C GLY A 496 -14.17 9.77 -13.00
N VAL A 497 -13.91 8.79 -13.84
CA VAL A 497 -14.14 7.38 -13.49
C VAL A 497 -12.87 6.83 -12.88
N PHE A 498 -12.94 6.40 -11.62
CA PHE A 498 -11.80 5.82 -10.93
C PHE A 498 -12.18 4.50 -10.27
N GLU A 499 -11.31 3.52 -10.45
CA GLU A 499 -11.32 2.31 -9.64
C GLU A 499 -10.77 2.65 -8.26
N LYS A 500 -11.47 2.19 -7.21
CA LYS A 500 -10.84 2.20 -5.89
C LYS A 500 -9.61 1.32 -5.95
N ASN A 501 -8.61 1.72 -5.20
CA ASN A 501 -7.46 0.90 -4.96
C ASN A 501 -7.80 -0.26 -3.98
N ASP A 502 -8.67 -1.17 -4.42
CA ASP A 502 -8.94 -2.42 -3.73
C ASP A 502 -7.85 -3.39 -4.19
N SER A 503 -6.84 -3.62 -3.34
CA SER A 503 -5.77 -4.57 -3.67
C SER A 503 -6.36 -5.90 -4.17
N LEU A 504 -6.01 -6.28 -5.41
CA LEU A 504 -6.53 -7.48 -6.08
C LEU A 504 -6.32 -8.76 -5.24
N TYR A 505 -5.27 -8.78 -4.41
CA TYR A 505 -4.92 -9.90 -3.55
C TYR A 505 -5.89 -10.13 -2.39
N TYR A 506 -6.50 -9.08 -1.85
CA TYR A 506 -7.34 -9.19 -0.65
C TYR A 506 -8.80 -9.35 -0.95
N TYR A 507 -9.32 -8.57 -1.89
CA TYR A 507 -10.76 -8.44 -2.04
C TYR A 507 -11.34 -9.37 -3.10
N LYS A 508 -10.47 -10.04 -3.91
CA LYS A 508 -10.84 -11.01 -4.98
C LYS A 508 -12.09 -10.58 -5.77
N SER A 509 -12.32 -9.28 -5.88
CA SER A 509 -13.52 -8.68 -6.43
C SER A 509 -13.16 -8.00 -7.73
N PHE A 510 -14.07 -8.07 -8.70
CA PHE A 510 -13.92 -7.34 -9.96
C PHE A 510 -13.61 -5.85 -9.68
N PRO A 511 -12.74 -5.20 -10.48
CA PRO A 511 -12.44 -3.79 -10.31
C PRO A 511 -13.72 -2.97 -10.37
N ARG A 512 -14.05 -2.27 -9.29
CA ARG A 512 -15.23 -1.42 -9.24
C ARG A 512 -14.83 0.00 -9.61
N ALA A 513 -15.05 0.35 -10.88
CA ALA A 513 -14.95 1.72 -11.34
C ALA A 513 -16.18 2.52 -10.90
N TYR A 514 -15.95 3.69 -10.30
CA TYR A 514 -17.01 4.61 -9.88
C TYR A 514 -16.83 5.96 -10.54
N PHE A 515 -17.94 6.64 -10.83
CA PHE A 515 -17.87 8.02 -11.27
C PHE A 515 -17.90 8.96 -10.07
N TYR A 516 -16.92 9.84 -10.01
CA TYR A 516 -16.83 10.94 -9.06
C TYR A 516 -17.10 12.25 -9.79
N ALA A 517 -17.83 13.13 -9.13
CA ALA A 517 -18.28 14.38 -9.71
C ALA A 517 -18.31 15.47 -8.64
N ALA A 518 -17.34 16.38 -8.69
CA ALA A 518 -17.37 17.59 -7.87
C ALA A 518 -18.45 18.58 -8.39
N PRO A 519 -19.23 19.21 -7.49
CA PRO A 519 -20.17 20.25 -7.85
C PRO A 519 -19.47 21.45 -8.48
N GLY A 520 -20.21 22.17 -9.32
CA GLY A 520 -19.70 23.33 -10.02
C GLY A 520 -18.65 22.98 -11.05
N LEU A 521 -18.62 21.77 -11.64
CA LEU A 521 -17.74 21.40 -12.76
C LEU A 521 -18.49 21.39 -14.09
N PHE A 522 -19.66 20.75 -14.15
CA PHE A 522 -20.42 20.54 -15.39
C PHE A 522 -21.38 21.70 -15.67
N ASP A 523 -21.95 21.74 -16.86
CA ASP A 523 -23.02 22.68 -17.18
C ASP A 523 -24.28 22.31 -16.39
N ASN A 524 -24.73 23.24 -15.54
CA ASN A 524 -25.83 23.03 -14.58
C ASN A 524 -25.60 21.83 -13.62
N ASP A 525 -24.36 21.39 -13.45
CA ASP A 525 -23.97 20.21 -12.66
C ASP A 525 -24.65 18.90 -13.10
N LYS A 526 -25.07 18.82 -14.37
CA LYS A 526 -25.74 17.65 -14.93
C LYS A 526 -24.77 16.70 -15.63
N PHE A 527 -25.00 15.41 -15.44
CA PHE A 527 -24.33 14.35 -16.19
C PHE A 527 -25.27 13.14 -16.36
N THR A 528 -24.97 12.32 -17.36
CA THR A 528 -25.65 11.05 -17.62
C THR A 528 -24.69 9.91 -17.35
N LEU A 529 -25.04 9.04 -16.42
CA LEU A 529 -24.27 7.81 -16.14
C LEU A 529 -24.88 6.64 -16.91
N LYS A 530 -24.04 5.87 -17.59
CA LYS A 530 -24.41 4.72 -18.42
C LYS A 530 -23.62 3.50 -18.00
N VAL A 531 -24.27 2.34 -18.03
CA VAL A 531 -23.57 1.05 -18.09
C VAL A 531 -23.58 0.61 -19.54
N VAL A 532 -22.40 0.38 -20.08
CA VAL A 532 -22.22 0.04 -21.48
C VAL A 532 -21.51 -1.30 -21.59
N GLU A 533 -22.15 -2.22 -22.28
CA GLU A 533 -21.59 -3.51 -22.65
C GLU A 533 -20.75 -3.35 -23.90
N LEU A 534 -19.50 -3.79 -23.82
CA LEU A 534 -18.58 -3.96 -24.93
C LEU A 534 -18.57 -5.44 -25.30
N TYR A 535 -18.87 -5.73 -26.56
CA TYR A 535 -18.90 -7.06 -27.14
C TYR A 535 -18.20 -7.02 -28.51
N GLY A 536 -16.92 -7.39 -28.56
CA GLY A 536 -16.09 -7.10 -29.73
C GLY A 536 -16.04 -5.61 -30.03
N ASN A 537 -16.25 -5.24 -31.29
CA ASN A 537 -16.41 -3.85 -31.72
C ASN A 537 -17.81 -3.26 -31.44
N THR A 538 -18.71 -4.03 -30.83
CA THR A 538 -20.08 -3.58 -30.55
C THR A 538 -20.16 -2.91 -29.19
N ARG A 539 -20.79 -1.74 -29.14
CA ARG A 539 -21.04 -0.97 -27.92
C ARG A 539 -22.55 -0.85 -27.71
N LYS A 540 -23.06 -1.36 -26.59
CA LYS A 540 -24.50 -1.34 -26.26
C LYS A 540 -24.74 -0.75 -24.88
N ALA A 541 -25.49 0.33 -24.79
CA ALA A 541 -25.94 0.86 -23.50
C ALA A 541 -26.97 -0.11 -22.88
N LEU A 542 -26.65 -0.67 -21.72
CA LEU A 542 -27.52 -1.56 -20.95
C LEU A 542 -28.48 -0.76 -20.06
N ALA A 543 -27.98 0.34 -19.49
CA ALA A 543 -28.74 1.22 -18.62
C ALA A 543 -28.19 2.65 -18.68
N SER A 544 -29.02 3.63 -18.38
CA SER A 544 -28.67 5.05 -18.35
C SER A 544 -29.53 5.79 -17.33
N LYS A 545 -28.97 6.77 -16.62
CA LYS A 545 -29.70 7.65 -15.71
C LYS A 545 -29.02 9.01 -15.61
N ASP A 546 -29.83 10.05 -15.56
CA ASP A 546 -29.37 11.43 -15.40
C ASP A 546 -29.25 11.80 -13.91
N TYR A 547 -28.23 12.58 -13.60
CA TYR A 547 -27.87 12.98 -12.25
C TYR A 547 -27.57 14.48 -12.18
N ILE A 548 -27.67 15.04 -10.96
CA ILE A 548 -27.22 16.39 -10.63
C ILE A 548 -26.18 16.28 -9.51
N ALA A 549 -24.96 16.76 -9.76
CA ALA A 549 -23.82 16.68 -8.85
C ALA A 549 -23.89 17.73 -7.74
N ASN A 550 -24.82 17.59 -6.81
CA ASN A 550 -25.04 18.58 -5.73
C ASN A 550 -24.02 18.48 -4.57
N ARG A 551 -23.24 17.40 -4.51
CA ARG A 551 -22.15 17.18 -3.55
C ARG A 551 -21.06 16.31 -4.19
N PRO A 552 -19.80 16.37 -3.73
CA PRO A 552 -18.79 15.38 -4.08
C PRO A 552 -19.28 14.03 -3.58
N ALA A 553 -19.63 13.15 -4.51
CA ALA A 553 -20.17 11.83 -4.18
C ALA A 553 -19.74 10.80 -5.20
N ARG A 554 -19.75 9.55 -4.74
CA ARG A 554 -19.63 8.36 -5.56
C ARG A 554 -20.98 8.02 -6.19
N TYR A 555 -21.00 7.81 -7.49
CA TYR A 555 -22.17 7.28 -8.21
C TYR A 555 -21.85 5.85 -8.68
N ASP A 556 -22.65 4.88 -8.21
CA ASP A 556 -22.44 3.46 -8.42
C ASP A 556 -23.35 2.94 -9.53
N ALA A 557 -22.81 2.03 -10.33
CA ALA A 557 -23.56 1.36 -11.37
C ALA A 557 -24.38 0.15 -10.85
N GLN A 558 -24.20 -0.30 -9.61
CA GLN A 558 -25.09 -1.26 -8.94
C GLN A 558 -26.51 -0.71 -8.72
N ASP A 559 -26.70 0.61 -8.81
CA ASP A 559 -28.02 1.22 -8.89
C ASP A 559 -28.78 0.82 -10.18
N PHE A 560 -28.09 0.27 -11.17
CA PHE A 560 -28.69 -0.26 -12.40
C PHE A 560 -28.93 -1.77 -12.30
N LYS A 561 -30.15 -2.20 -12.62
CA LYS A 561 -30.46 -3.61 -12.85
C LYS A 561 -29.91 -4.03 -14.21
N LEU A 562 -28.83 -4.82 -14.22
CA LEU A 562 -28.20 -5.29 -15.46
C LEU A 562 -28.80 -6.61 -15.94
N PRO A 563 -28.93 -6.81 -17.27
CA PRO A 563 -29.31 -8.10 -17.84
C PRO A 563 -28.22 -9.16 -17.57
N PRO A 564 -28.58 -10.47 -17.54
CA PRO A 564 -27.60 -11.55 -17.38
C PRO A 564 -26.60 -11.57 -18.54
N ALA A 565 -25.34 -11.89 -18.23
CA ALA A 565 -24.26 -11.97 -19.22
C ALA A 565 -24.56 -13.05 -20.28
N PRO A 566 -24.25 -12.81 -21.57
CA PRO A 566 -24.44 -13.80 -22.62
C PRO A 566 -23.54 -15.03 -22.40
N PRO A 567 -23.99 -16.24 -22.81
CA PRO A 567 -23.33 -17.51 -22.51
C PRO A 567 -22.12 -17.85 -23.42
N GLU A 568 -21.64 -16.93 -24.26
CA GLU A 568 -20.60 -17.23 -25.25
C GLU A 568 -19.17 -17.01 -24.71
N PHE A 569 -18.41 -18.10 -24.61
CA PHE A 569 -16.97 -18.11 -24.33
C PHE A 569 -16.18 -17.39 -25.45
N GLY A 570 -15.07 -16.73 -25.14
CA GLY A 570 -14.09 -16.26 -26.14
C GLY A 570 -14.28 -14.87 -26.75
N MET A 571 -15.45 -14.24 -26.58
CA MET A 571 -15.66 -12.83 -26.92
C MET A 571 -15.70 -11.98 -25.65
N ARG A 572 -14.75 -11.06 -25.46
CA ARG A 572 -14.57 -10.32 -24.22
C ARG A 572 -15.80 -9.46 -23.94
N LEU A 573 -16.62 -9.91 -22.99
CA LEU A 573 -17.68 -9.09 -22.43
C LEU A 573 -17.06 -8.16 -21.40
N GLN A 574 -17.02 -6.86 -21.69
CA GLN A 574 -16.66 -5.86 -20.69
C GLN A 574 -17.86 -4.98 -20.42
N ASN A 575 -18.23 -4.82 -19.16
CA ASN A 575 -19.10 -3.72 -18.78
C ASN A 575 -18.22 -2.55 -18.38
N ILE A 576 -18.46 -1.40 -19.00
CA ILE A 576 -17.87 -0.13 -18.59
C ILE A 576 -18.95 0.74 -17.95
N ILE A 577 -18.54 1.53 -16.97
CA ILE A 577 -19.31 2.69 -16.54
C ILE A 577 -18.84 3.85 -17.39
N GLN A 578 -19.79 4.62 -17.91
CA GLN A 578 -19.51 5.79 -18.73
C GLN A 578 -20.31 6.96 -18.20
N ALA A 579 -19.64 8.08 -17.96
CA ALA A 579 -20.29 9.34 -17.64
C ALA A 579 -20.16 10.30 -18.83
N ASP A 580 -21.31 10.76 -19.32
CA ASP A 580 -21.40 11.78 -20.34
C ASP A 580 -21.84 13.10 -19.70
N PHE A 581 -21.15 14.19 -20.00
CA PHE A 581 -21.47 15.52 -19.46
C PHE A 581 -21.01 16.61 -20.43
N THR A 582 -21.43 17.85 -20.19
CA THR A 582 -20.93 19.00 -20.95
C THR A 582 -20.19 19.98 -20.03
N VAL A 583 -19.14 20.59 -20.57
CA VAL A 583 -18.43 21.70 -19.93
C VAL A 583 -18.35 22.83 -20.94
N ASN A 584 -18.92 24.00 -20.61
CA ASN A 584 -19.03 25.15 -21.52
C ASN A 584 -19.66 24.78 -22.87
N GLY A 585 -20.68 23.91 -22.86
CA GLY A 585 -21.38 23.44 -24.07
C GLY A 585 -20.63 22.38 -24.89
N LYS A 586 -19.39 22.02 -24.53
CA LYS A 586 -18.63 20.95 -25.19
C LYS A 586 -18.93 19.60 -24.52
N PRO A 587 -19.29 18.54 -25.27
CA PRO A 587 -19.55 17.22 -24.71
C PRO A 587 -18.26 16.46 -24.37
N PHE A 588 -18.32 15.73 -23.27
CA PHE A 588 -17.28 14.85 -22.75
C PHE A 588 -17.87 13.48 -22.45
N SER A 589 -17.01 12.46 -22.58
CA SER A 589 -17.32 11.10 -22.16
C SER A 589 -16.10 10.51 -21.49
N VAL A 590 -16.24 10.11 -20.23
CA VAL A 590 -15.23 9.36 -19.49
C VAL A 590 -15.78 7.99 -19.17
N SER A 591 -14.93 6.98 -19.24
CA SER A 591 -15.34 5.61 -18.95
C SER A 591 -14.26 4.83 -18.24
N GLY A 592 -14.68 3.91 -17.38
CA GLY A 592 -13.80 2.95 -16.72
C GLY A 592 -14.42 1.57 -16.74
N VAL A 593 -13.58 0.55 -16.61
CA VAL A 593 -14.01 -0.84 -16.67
C VAL A 593 -14.67 -1.20 -15.33
N MET A 594 -15.95 -1.61 -15.35
CA MET A 594 -16.66 -2.11 -14.16
C MET A 594 -16.45 -3.61 -13.95
N SER A 595 -16.35 -4.35 -15.05
CA SER A 595 -16.06 -5.77 -15.01
C SER A 595 -15.44 -6.14 -16.34
N ALA A 596 -14.23 -6.70 -16.29
CA ALA A 596 -13.69 -7.46 -17.40
C ALA A 596 -13.85 -8.93 -17.06
N HIS A 597 -14.73 -9.62 -17.79
CA HIS A 597 -14.69 -11.09 -17.79
C HIS A 597 -13.51 -11.49 -18.67
N ASN A 598 -12.39 -11.85 -18.05
CA ASN A 598 -11.36 -12.59 -18.77
C ASN A 598 -11.91 -14.00 -19.01
N HIS A 599 -11.90 -14.44 -20.27
CA HIS A 599 -12.23 -15.82 -20.62
C HIS A 599 -11.05 -16.71 -20.23
N TRP A 600 -11.00 -17.08 -18.96
CA TRP A 600 -10.10 -18.11 -18.48
C TRP A 600 -10.48 -19.45 -19.12
N LEU A 601 -9.49 -20.20 -19.57
CA LEU A 601 -9.70 -21.60 -19.90
C LEU A 601 -9.99 -22.33 -18.58
N ASP A 602 -11.22 -22.80 -18.40
CA ASP A 602 -11.73 -23.25 -17.11
C ASP A 602 -11.84 -24.78 -16.97
N ARG A 603 -11.83 -25.47 -18.11
CA ARG A 603 -12.00 -26.92 -18.20
C ARG A 603 -10.74 -27.56 -18.75
N TRP A 604 -10.05 -28.32 -17.92
CA TRP A 604 -8.80 -28.97 -18.25
C TRP A 604 -8.88 -30.47 -18.00
N THR A 605 -8.03 -31.20 -18.70
CA THR A 605 -7.71 -32.59 -18.39
C THR A 605 -6.22 -32.66 -18.10
N VAL A 606 -5.82 -33.19 -16.95
CA VAL A 606 -4.45 -33.14 -16.44
C VAL A 606 -3.87 -34.54 -16.23
N VAL A 607 -2.56 -34.69 -16.42
CA VAL A 607 -1.85 -35.95 -16.15
C VAL A 607 -0.50 -35.67 -15.47
N GLY A 608 -0.17 -36.50 -14.48
CA GLY A 608 0.96 -36.34 -13.58
C GLY A 608 0.58 -36.83 -12.17
N PRO A 609 1.41 -36.57 -11.15
CA PRO A 609 2.74 -35.95 -11.22
C PRO A 609 3.80 -36.89 -11.82
N PHE A 610 4.65 -36.34 -12.68
CA PHE A 610 5.88 -36.96 -13.19
C PHE A 610 7.07 -36.52 -12.34
N ASP A 611 7.71 -37.44 -11.65
CA ASP A 611 8.88 -37.13 -10.83
C ASP A 611 10.12 -36.88 -11.71
N TYR A 612 10.89 -35.83 -11.42
CA TYR A 612 12.15 -35.55 -12.12
C TYR A 612 13.31 -35.34 -11.12
N GLY A 613 14.56 -35.63 -11.54
CA GLY A 613 15.76 -35.45 -10.71
C GLY A 613 16.27 -33.99 -10.68
N ARG A 614 17.19 -33.64 -9.77
CA ARG A 614 17.77 -32.27 -9.71
C ARG A 614 18.45 -31.87 -11.04
N GLY A 615 17.90 -30.88 -11.75
CA GLY A 615 18.43 -30.31 -13.00
C GLY A 615 17.50 -29.21 -13.57
N GLU A 616 17.97 -28.40 -14.52
CA GLU A 616 17.18 -27.33 -15.13
C GLU A 616 15.99 -27.90 -15.94
N LEU A 617 14.81 -27.29 -15.71
CA LEU A 617 13.48 -27.88 -15.81
C LEU A 617 12.76 -27.97 -17.18
N PRO A 618 13.15 -27.29 -18.28
CA PRO A 618 12.37 -27.40 -19.53
C PRO A 618 12.51 -28.74 -20.29
N ASP A 619 13.67 -29.41 -20.19
CA ASP A 619 14.06 -30.43 -21.18
C ASP A 619 13.59 -31.87 -20.87
N SER A 620 13.11 -32.14 -19.65
CA SER A 620 12.66 -33.48 -19.26
C SER A 620 11.31 -33.80 -19.90
N LYS A 621 11.25 -34.85 -20.73
CA LYS A 621 10.05 -35.22 -21.49
C LYS A 621 9.32 -36.38 -20.84
N PHE A 622 8.03 -36.23 -20.62
CA PHE A 622 7.17 -37.29 -20.07
C PHE A 622 5.82 -37.32 -20.76
N GLY A 623 5.16 -38.48 -20.68
CA GLY A 623 3.82 -38.73 -21.21
C GLY A 623 3.58 -38.05 -22.56
N PRO A 624 2.63 -37.11 -22.65
CA PRO A 624 2.14 -36.58 -23.93
C PRO A 624 3.19 -35.86 -24.80
N GLU A 625 4.35 -35.49 -24.25
CA GLU A 625 5.46 -34.96 -25.06
C GLU A 625 6.18 -36.05 -25.88
N LEU A 626 6.04 -37.33 -25.49
CA LEU A 626 6.67 -38.49 -26.13
C LEU A 626 5.69 -39.24 -27.05
N ASP A 627 4.46 -39.46 -26.58
CA ASP A 627 3.46 -40.30 -27.23
C ASP A 627 2.20 -39.55 -27.70
N GLY A 628 2.12 -38.23 -27.46
CA GLY A 628 0.97 -37.39 -27.82
C GLY A 628 -0.16 -37.45 -26.79
N VAL A 629 -1.21 -36.66 -27.01
CA VAL A 629 -2.37 -36.64 -26.10
C VAL A 629 -3.25 -37.88 -26.35
N ASP A 630 -2.99 -38.94 -25.59
CA ASP A 630 -3.81 -40.15 -25.51
C ASP A 630 -4.49 -40.25 -24.14
N PHE A 631 -5.81 -40.06 -24.10
CA PHE A 631 -6.59 -40.07 -22.86
C PHE A 631 -6.77 -41.48 -22.27
N ASP A 632 -6.50 -42.54 -23.02
CA ASP A 632 -6.58 -43.92 -22.55
C ASP A 632 -5.27 -44.42 -21.96
N ALA A 633 -4.15 -43.77 -22.30
CA ALA A 633 -2.82 -44.11 -21.84
C ALA A 633 -2.65 -44.00 -20.32
N VAL A 634 -1.83 -44.90 -19.77
CA VAL A 634 -1.31 -44.85 -18.40
C VAL A 634 0.19 -44.70 -18.50
N HIS A 635 0.70 -43.52 -18.13
CA HIS A 635 2.12 -43.21 -18.20
C HIS A 635 2.83 -43.59 -16.90
N LYS A 636 4.12 -43.93 -16.96
CA LYS A 636 4.90 -44.30 -15.76
C LYS A 636 5.54 -43.06 -15.12
N THR A 637 5.56 -43.02 -13.79
CA THR A 637 6.26 -41.99 -12.99
C THR A 637 7.09 -42.63 -11.86
N GLY A 638 8.28 -42.10 -11.58
CA GLY A 638 9.23 -42.62 -10.57
C GLY A 638 10.45 -43.34 -11.16
N SER A 639 11.44 -43.69 -10.31
CA SER A 639 12.59 -44.51 -10.73
C SER A 639 12.15 -45.92 -11.13
N ALA A 640 12.97 -46.64 -11.91
CA ALA A 640 12.63 -47.96 -12.44
C ALA A 640 12.16 -48.97 -11.37
N GLU A 641 12.59 -48.80 -10.11
CA GLU A 641 12.25 -49.67 -8.98
C GLU A 641 10.93 -49.30 -8.27
N ASN A 642 10.36 -48.10 -8.48
CA ASN A 642 9.15 -47.61 -7.80
C ASN A 642 8.10 -47.01 -8.76
N ALA A 643 8.13 -47.37 -10.04
CA ALA A 643 7.30 -46.75 -11.05
C ALA A 643 5.79 -47.01 -10.81
N THR A 644 5.01 -45.95 -10.64
CA THR A 644 3.53 -46.01 -10.57
C THR A 644 2.90 -45.47 -11.85
N GLY A 645 1.67 -45.91 -12.17
CA GLY A 645 0.94 -45.44 -13.33
C GLY A 645 0.15 -44.16 -13.05
N VAL A 646 0.34 -43.11 -13.86
CA VAL A 646 -0.46 -41.89 -13.87
C VAL A 646 -1.35 -41.85 -15.11
N ALA A 647 -2.60 -41.41 -14.93
CA ALA A 647 -3.60 -41.34 -15.99
C ALA A 647 -4.26 -39.97 -15.97
N TRP A 648 -4.86 -39.58 -17.10
CA TRP A 648 -5.55 -38.32 -17.26
C TRP A 648 -6.75 -38.17 -16.31
N ARG A 649 -6.93 -36.98 -15.73
CA ARG A 649 -7.99 -36.63 -14.77
C ARG A 649 -8.61 -35.28 -15.11
N LYS A 650 -9.90 -35.09 -14.79
CA LYS A 650 -10.59 -33.81 -14.96
C LYS A 650 -10.07 -32.78 -13.95
N ALA A 651 -9.62 -31.63 -14.42
CA ALA A 651 -9.34 -30.47 -13.58
C ALA A 651 -10.27 -29.29 -13.95
N ARG A 652 -10.61 -28.50 -12.94
CA ARG A 652 -11.43 -27.30 -13.09
C ARG A 652 -10.69 -26.12 -12.50
N ALA A 653 -10.74 -25.00 -13.20
CA ALA A 653 -10.27 -23.74 -12.65
C ALA A 653 -11.26 -23.20 -11.61
N GLY A 654 -10.74 -22.46 -10.63
CA GLY A 654 -11.53 -21.60 -9.76
C GLY A 654 -12.11 -20.39 -10.50
N ALA A 655 -12.92 -19.58 -9.80
CA ALA A 655 -13.53 -18.37 -10.39
C ALA A 655 -12.51 -17.34 -10.91
N ASP A 656 -11.27 -17.41 -10.44
CA ASP A 656 -10.11 -16.59 -10.84
C ASP A 656 -9.29 -17.21 -11.99
N GLY A 657 -9.74 -18.32 -12.56
CA GLY A 657 -9.08 -19.04 -13.64
C GLY A 657 -7.95 -19.97 -13.19
N VAL A 658 -7.67 -20.06 -11.89
CA VAL A 658 -6.55 -20.85 -11.35
C VAL A 658 -6.92 -22.32 -11.27
N VAL A 659 -6.08 -23.18 -11.86
CA VAL A 659 -6.07 -24.61 -11.60
C VAL A 659 -5.00 -24.89 -10.55
N ASP A 660 -5.42 -25.37 -9.37
CA ASP A 660 -4.54 -25.80 -8.31
C ASP A 660 -4.23 -27.30 -8.44
N LEU A 661 -3.05 -27.61 -8.98
CA LEU A 661 -2.59 -28.98 -9.14
C LEU A 661 -2.24 -29.63 -7.80
N GLN A 662 -1.81 -28.83 -6.81
CA GLN A 662 -1.46 -29.32 -5.48
C GLN A 662 -2.69 -29.84 -4.73
N GLU A 663 -3.80 -29.09 -4.78
CA GLU A 663 -5.10 -29.50 -4.27
C GLU A 663 -5.67 -30.67 -5.09
N HIS A 664 -5.56 -30.59 -6.42
CA HIS A 664 -6.09 -31.61 -7.34
C HIS A 664 -5.51 -33.01 -7.10
N TYR A 665 -4.24 -33.11 -6.72
CA TYR A 665 -3.58 -34.37 -6.36
C TYR A 665 -3.65 -34.69 -4.85
N TYR A 666 -4.67 -34.20 -4.14
CA TYR A 666 -4.97 -34.49 -2.72
C TYR A 666 -3.87 -34.06 -1.72
N ASN A 667 -3.27 -32.88 -1.90
CA ASN A 667 -2.26 -32.32 -0.98
C ASN A 667 -0.99 -33.17 -0.80
N LEU A 668 -0.67 -34.05 -1.74
CA LEU A 668 0.66 -34.66 -1.81
C LEU A 668 1.68 -33.56 -2.08
N HIS A 669 2.26 -32.94 -1.05
CA HIS A 669 3.37 -32.00 -1.19
C HIS A 669 4.50 -32.72 -1.92
N ARG A 670 4.56 -32.54 -3.23
CA ARG A 670 5.51 -33.20 -4.13
C ARG A 670 6.34 -32.13 -4.80
N ASP A 671 7.44 -31.84 -4.16
CA ASP A 671 8.51 -31.04 -4.74
C ASP A 671 9.17 -31.84 -5.86
N ASN A 672 9.59 -31.15 -6.92
CA ASN A 672 10.23 -31.74 -8.10
C ASN A 672 9.31 -32.68 -8.90
N ALA A 673 8.11 -32.18 -9.22
CA ALA A 673 7.16 -32.84 -10.10
C ALA A 673 6.85 -32.04 -11.38
N ILE A 674 6.38 -32.71 -12.42
CA ILE A 674 5.82 -32.10 -13.65
C ILE A 674 4.40 -32.63 -13.86
N ALA A 675 3.51 -31.78 -14.38
CA ALA A 675 2.19 -32.19 -14.85
C ALA A 675 1.93 -31.55 -16.21
N TYR A 676 1.14 -32.26 -16.99
CA TYR A 676 0.60 -31.76 -18.25
C TYR A 676 -0.89 -31.47 -18.08
N ALA A 677 -1.37 -30.42 -18.75
CA ALA A 677 -2.76 -30.04 -18.80
C ALA A 677 -3.17 -29.78 -20.25
N VAL A 678 -4.29 -30.34 -20.69
CA VAL A 678 -4.81 -30.16 -22.05
C VAL A 678 -6.25 -29.66 -22.05
N THR A 679 -6.55 -28.80 -23.02
CA THR A 679 -7.92 -28.39 -23.37
C THR A 679 -8.01 -28.15 -24.88
N TYR A 680 -9.22 -28.01 -25.40
CA TYR A 680 -9.45 -27.66 -26.80
C TYR A 680 -10.17 -26.32 -26.95
N ILE A 681 -9.82 -25.55 -27.98
CA ILE A 681 -10.53 -24.33 -28.36
C ILE A 681 -11.08 -24.53 -29.77
N VAL A 682 -12.40 -24.44 -29.92
CA VAL A 682 -13.07 -24.49 -31.21
C VAL A 682 -13.17 -23.08 -31.76
N SER A 683 -12.35 -22.74 -32.74
CA SER A 683 -12.37 -21.45 -33.43
C SER A 683 -13.39 -21.47 -34.57
N ARG A 684 -14.25 -20.45 -34.70
CA ARG A 684 -15.22 -20.37 -35.82
C ARG A 684 -14.57 -20.02 -37.15
N GLU A 685 -13.39 -19.40 -37.10
CA GLU A 685 -12.58 -19.00 -38.26
C GLU A 685 -11.09 -19.24 -38.02
N GLU A 686 -10.30 -19.12 -39.07
CA GLU A 686 -8.84 -19.20 -38.98
C GLU A 686 -8.29 -17.82 -38.59
N GLN A 687 -7.51 -17.75 -37.51
CA GLN A 687 -7.12 -16.48 -36.88
C GLN A 687 -5.92 -16.62 -35.93
N ASP A 688 -5.18 -15.53 -35.72
CA ASP A 688 -4.15 -15.46 -34.68
C ASP A 688 -4.76 -15.05 -33.33
N ALA A 689 -4.56 -15.89 -32.32
CA ALA A 689 -5.01 -15.63 -30.96
C ALA A 689 -3.84 -15.31 -30.02
N THR A 690 -4.06 -14.37 -29.11
CA THR A 690 -3.11 -14.06 -28.04
C THR A 690 -3.50 -14.80 -26.77
N PHE A 691 -2.58 -15.56 -26.20
CA PHE A 691 -2.73 -16.26 -24.93
C PHE A 691 -1.93 -15.57 -23.84
N ARG A 692 -2.48 -15.62 -22.62
CA ARG A 692 -1.85 -15.17 -21.40
C ARG A 692 -1.72 -16.36 -20.46
N LEU A 693 -0.50 -16.74 -20.11
CA LEU A 693 -0.20 -17.83 -19.17
C LEU A 693 0.43 -17.26 -17.90
N ASN A 694 -0.01 -17.80 -16.76
CA ASN A 694 0.67 -17.68 -15.47
C ASN A 694 0.87 -19.09 -14.90
N SER A 695 2.04 -19.36 -14.34
CA SER A 695 2.31 -20.57 -13.55
C SER A 695 3.23 -20.25 -12.38
N ASP A 696 3.21 -21.10 -11.35
CA ASP A 696 4.09 -20.95 -10.19
C ASP A 696 5.55 -21.20 -10.55
N ASP A 697 5.88 -22.23 -11.35
CA ASP A 697 7.27 -22.48 -11.80
C ASP A 697 7.41 -22.44 -13.33
N ALA A 698 8.39 -23.16 -13.87
CA ALA A 698 8.64 -23.30 -15.29
C ALA A 698 7.42 -23.89 -16.02
N SER A 699 7.21 -23.42 -17.24
CA SER A 699 6.06 -23.84 -18.04
C SER A 699 6.34 -23.80 -19.54
N GLU A 700 5.74 -24.72 -20.27
CA GLU A 700 5.75 -24.73 -21.74
C GLU A 700 4.34 -24.88 -22.28
N MET A 701 4.05 -24.25 -23.42
CA MET A 701 2.74 -24.31 -24.05
C MET A 701 2.87 -24.67 -25.53
N TRP A 702 2.02 -25.58 -25.98
CA TRP A 702 1.85 -25.95 -27.38
C TRP A 702 0.44 -25.63 -27.85
N VAL A 703 0.34 -25.18 -29.10
CA VAL A 703 -0.93 -25.01 -29.81
C VAL A 703 -0.87 -25.84 -31.07
N ASN A 704 -1.78 -26.81 -31.23
CA ASN A 704 -1.79 -27.75 -32.35
C ASN A 704 -0.45 -28.48 -32.59
N GLY A 705 0.25 -28.83 -31.50
CA GLY A 705 1.57 -29.48 -31.54
C GLY A 705 2.76 -28.54 -31.79
N GLU A 706 2.54 -27.27 -32.11
CA GLU A 706 3.60 -26.26 -32.23
C GLU A 706 3.91 -25.67 -30.85
N LYS A 707 5.17 -25.72 -30.40
CA LYS A 707 5.60 -25.10 -29.14
C LYS A 707 5.63 -23.59 -29.31
N VAL A 708 4.73 -22.88 -28.63
CA VAL A 708 4.60 -21.43 -28.73
C VAL A 708 5.23 -20.69 -27.54
N LEU A 709 5.41 -21.36 -26.41
CA LEU A 709 6.04 -20.79 -25.22
C LEU A 709 6.96 -21.82 -24.54
N SER A 710 8.13 -21.38 -24.12
CA SER A 710 9.00 -22.09 -23.17
C SER A 710 9.54 -21.10 -22.15
N ARG A 711 9.22 -21.33 -20.87
CA ARG A 711 9.62 -20.49 -19.76
C ARG A 711 10.34 -21.33 -18.72
N SER A 712 11.59 -20.99 -18.43
CA SER A 712 12.42 -21.63 -17.41
C SER A 712 12.51 -20.79 -16.12
N GLY A 713 12.98 -21.41 -15.05
CA GLY A 713 13.26 -20.78 -13.76
C GLY A 713 12.13 -20.93 -12.73
N TRP A 714 12.49 -20.79 -11.45
CA TRP A 714 11.56 -20.80 -10.32
C TRP A 714 10.89 -19.43 -10.20
N ARG A 715 9.57 -19.42 -10.06
CA ARG A 715 8.82 -18.17 -9.89
C ARG A 715 7.69 -18.38 -8.88
N GLY A 716 6.82 -17.39 -8.77
CA GLY A 716 5.50 -17.60 -8.20
C GLY A 716 4.47 -17.14 -9.22
N MET A 717 3.21 -17.49 -9.00
CA MET A 717 2.13 -17.28 -9.97
C MET A 717 1.91 -15.81 -10.41
N GLU A 718 2.53 -14.77 -9.80
CA GLU A 718 2.33 -13.36 -10.19
C GLU A 718 3.58 -12.45 -10.18
N THR A 719 4.69 -12.88 -10.79
CA THR A 719 5.84 -11.97 -11.03
C THR A 719 6.19 -11.72 -12.50
N ALA A 720 5.58 -12.44 -13.44
CA ALA A 720 5.70 -12.16 -14.87
C ALA A 720 4.57 -12.86 -15.63
N THR A 721 3.85 -12.11 -16.45
CA THR A 721 2.82 -12.67 -17.32
C THR A 721 3.45 -13.11 -18.63
N ASP A 722 3.33 -14.37 -19.01
CA ASP A 722 3.77 -14.83 -20.32
C ASP A 722 2.65 -14.54 -21.33
N ILE A 723 2.98 -13.76 -22.37
CA ILE A 723 2.06 -13.43 -23.47
C ILE A 723 2.61 -14.09 -24.72
N VAL A 724 1.78 -14.89 -25.39
CA VAL A 724 2.18 -15.62 -26.59
C VAL A 724 1.09 -15.49 -27.66
N LYS A 725 1.50 -15.30 -28.91
CA LYS A 725 0.59 -15.37 -30.06
C LYS A 725 0.68 -16.77 -30.66
N ALA A 726 -0.46 -17.34 -31.01
CA ALA A 726 -0.53 -18.63 -31.67
C ALA A 726 -1.62 -18.62 -32.73
N HIS A 727 -1.37 -19.33 -33.83
CA HIS A 727 -2.31 -19.44 -34.93
C HIS A 727 -3.36 -20.52 -34.63
N LEU A 728 -4.65 -20.16 -34.72
CA LEU A 728 -5.78 -21.06 -34.57
C LEU A 728 -6.38 -21.39 -35.93
N LYS A 729 -6.53 -22.69 -36.21
CA LYS A 729 -7.28 -23.21 -37.35
C LYS A 729 -8.77 -23.07 -37.10
N LYS A 730 -9.55 -22.91 -38.17
CA LYS A 730 -11.01 -23.09 -38.10
C LYS A 730 -11.34 -24.50 -37.61
N GLY A 731 -12.17 -24.62 -36.57
CA GLY A 731 -12.48 -25.88 -35.89
C GLY A 731 -11.71 -26.08 -34.58
N PRO A 732 -11.58 -27.31 -34.07
CA PRO A 732 -10.91 -27.60 -32.80
C PRO A 732 -9.39 -27.39 -32.88
N ASN A 733 -8.84 -26.74 -31.86
CA ASN A 733 -7.41 -26.51 -31.67
C ASN A 733 -6.98 -27.07 -30.32
N GLU A 734 -5.90 -27.85 -30.30
CA GLU A 734 -5.35 -28.42 -29.06
C GLU A 734 -4.47 -27.40 -28.34
N ILE A 735 -4.69 -27.24 -27.03
CA ILE A 735 -3.86 -26.42 -26.16
C ILE A 735 -3.27 -27.33 -25.09
N LEU A 736 -1.98 -27.64 -25.20
CA LEU A 736 -1.25 -28.47 -24.25
C LEU A 736 -0.30 -27.60 -23.43
N LEU A 737 -0.31 -27.78 -22.12
CA LEU A 737 0.50 -27.06 -21.15
C LEU A 737 1.33 -28.05 -20.34
N LYS A 738 2.60 -27.72 -20.09
CA LYS A 738 3.49 -28.38 -19.14
C LYS A 738 3.78 -27.41 -18.01
N VAL A 739 3.66 -27.84 -16.76
CA VAL A 739 3.91 -27.02 -15.57
C VAL A 739 4.75 -27.83 -14.58
N SER A 740 5.91 -27.30 -14.19
CA SER A 740 6.73 -27.91 -13.13
C SER A 740 6.28 -27.47 -11.73
N GLN A 741 6.71 -28.20 -10.72
CA GLN A 741 6.65 -27.86 -9.31
C GLN A 741 8.04 -27.99 -8.70
N HIS A 742 8.52 -26.92 -8.08
CA HIS A 742 9.74 -26.88 -7.30
C HIS A 742 9.45 -26.87 -5.80
N ASN A 743 8.66 -25.92 -5.29
CA ASN A 743 8.30 -25.80 -3.87
C ASN A 743 7.05 -24.91 -3.69
N PHE A 744 6.32 -25.07 -2.58
CA PHE A 744 5.11 -24.34 -2.19
C PHE A 744 3.87 -24.64 -3.04
N LYS A 745 3.39 -23.69 -3.85
CA LYS A 745 2.13 -23.84 -4.59
C LYS A 745 2.40 -24.52 -5.93
N TRP A 746 1.41 -25.22 -6.49
CA TRP A 746 1.52 -25.78 -7.83
C TRP A 746 0.30 -25.39 -8.63
N GLN A 747 0.39 -24.27 -9.33
CA GLN A 747 -0.77 -23.60 -9.89
C GLN A 747 -0.47 -23.06 -11.28
N PHE A 748 -1.51 -23.01 -12.13
CA PHE A 748 -1.46 -22.30 -13.39
C PHE A 748 -2.82 -21.68 -13.74
N ARG A 749 -2.82 -20.71 -14.66
CA ARG A 749 -4.04 -20.21 -15.33
C ARG A 749 -3.70 -19.76 -16.75
N VAL A 750 -4.63 -19.96 -17.67
CA VAL A 750 -4.51 -19.49 -19.06
C VAL A 750 -5.75 -18.70 -19.44
N ALA A 751 -5.56 -17.53 -20.05
CA ALA A 751 -6.61 -16.77 -20.69
C ALA A 751 -6.31 -16.58 -22.17
N VAL A 752 -7.36 -16.42 -22.97
CA VAL A 752 -7.22 -15.86 -24.32
C VAL A 752 -7.55 -14.37 -24.27
N VAL A 753 -6.67 -13.54 -24.84
CA VAL A 753 -6.71 -12.08 -24.75
C VAL A 753 -7.14 -11.51 -26.09
N GLY A 754 -8.37 -11.04 -26.16
CA GLY A 754 -8.94 -10.44 -27.36
C GLY A 754 -10.36 -10.92 -27.60
N ASP A 755 -10.95 -10.45 -28.70
CA ASP A 755 -12.30 -10.81 -29.13
C ASP A 755 -12.21 -11.81 -30.26
N TYR A 756 -12.37 -13.09 -29.93
CA TYR A 756 -12.26 -14.17 -30.89
C TYR A 756 -13.56 -14.98 -30.93
N PRO A 757 -14.15 -15.23 -32.10
CA PRO A 757 -15.34 -16.06 -32.21
C PRO A 757 -14.97 -17.54 -31.99
N MET A 758 -14.92 -18.00 -30.74
CA MET A 758 -14.47 -19.35 -30.38
C MET A 758 -15.27 -19.93 -29.19
N LYS A 759 -15.11 -21.22 -28.88
CA LYS A 759 -15.68 -21.85 -27.67
C LYS A 759 -14.68 -22.84 -27.08
N GLN A 760 -14.58 -22.95 -25.76
CA GLN A 760 -13.79 -24.01 -25.14
C GLN A 760 -14.53 -25.35 -25.20
N ALA A 761 -13.80 -26.38 -25.58
CA ALA A 761 -14.16 -27.78 -25.47
C ALA A 761 -13.07 -28.50 -24.66
N TYR A 762 -13.39 -29.65 -24.10
CA TYR A 762 -12.40 -30.47 -23.40
C TYR A 762 -12.84 -31.93 -23.53
N ARG A 763 -11.87 -32.84 -23.59
CA ARG A 763 -12.10 -34.29 -23.70
C ARG A 763 -11.55 -34.98 -22.47
N VAL A 764 -12.20 -36.06 -22.06
CA VAL A 764 -11.75 -36.95 -20.99
C VAL A 764 -11.89 -38.39 -21.45
N LYS A 765 -11.30 -39.30 -20.69
CA LYS A 765 -11.46 -40.73 -20.93
C LYS A 765 -12.95 -41.11 -21.00
N GLY A 766 -13.39 -41.59 -22.17
CA GLY A 766 -14.77 -42.00 -22.44
C GLY A 766 -15.73 -40.94 -23.02
N ASP A 767 -15.27 -39.70 -23.29
CA ASP A 767 -16.05 -38.60 -23.91
C ASP A 767 -15.81 -38.43 -25.42
#